data_AF-A0A1M6SQ64-F1
#
_entry.id   AF-A0A1M6SQ64-F1
#
_cell.length_a   1.000
_cell.length_b   1.000
_cell.length_c   1.000
_cell.angle_alpha   90.00
_cell.angle_beta   90.00
_cell.angle_gamma   90.00
#
_symmetry.space_group_name_H-M   'P 1'
#
loop_
_entity.id
_entity.type
_entity.pdbx_description
1 polymer ?
#
loop_
_entity_poly.entity_id
_entity_poly.type
_entity_poly.pdbx_seq_one_letter_code
_entity_poly.pdbx_strand_id
1 'polypeptide(L)'
;MKKRNLLFLLLISFEMYGQKPGDVINYSSKLDLTPAGVINLIDSNLGKNVDNKTIQYLKNFKVGLKAYKIEYYTTNPKKEIIKATGLLMYPNKNHRLSTVVSTHPTTDHRNNVPSNLSGMHGIGFLVELSFALNGYIVMAPDYIGMGDGDGQHPYVHNDTEASATLDFIKAANKVINQIGGINRYNEYFLTGYSQGGHASMATLRRAQETNEIRFKHMYTGSGPYDLSYSTLQLGVIDKQTYPASAFTASLIYSCKLTGYNVYDKSPDEIIAPKYQEAFKKNIVEDGGGLDWGPKAWRELYKNSFVNDIIRNSNHTLRRCLRANDNYNWHNKTPSTFGYSTEDLVVHINSTRKAKSSQRSYYSIFNLNRYKINDFHWGRFNHGAAIIPYVIASNFKFNTLRAGGFFNLKAALGFKRSDNDNTITEQENAIIPTYSNIDLQLDVHTTLENITSFSNENNINARTQTNDLNSLQDGVYYLNIEREGEKQTIPFVKNTPVVVDENEAVKSDKNGLIRLNVDDSDLFQVNILENGKIIEIVKAEDYQKNNGIDLKNLVDGDYTFEVIAHDYTVQFNKSIANSDLKIEDDFVLFSSDNKINIKSKINIKEIEVYDLSGHSTYRKENINNNTTQTTSLSKGVYIIKFVLVNGKIITKKYTL
;
A
#
# COMPACT_ATOMS: atom_id res chain seq x y z
N MET A 1 22.79 11.57 58.24
CA MET A 1 22.07 10.71 57.26
C MET A 1 20.71 11.23 56.79
N LYS A 2 19.92 11.98 57.58
CA LYS A 2 18.55 12.39 57.15
C LYS A 2 18.47 13.45 56.02
N LYS A 3 19.41 14.39 55.90
CA LYS A 3 19.38 15.43 54.84
C LYS A 3 19.80 14.93 53.44
N ARG A 4 20.70 13.93 53.35
CA ARG A 4 21.12 13.33 52.06
C ARG A 4 20.02 12.47 51.43
N ASN A 5 19.22 11.79 52.25
CA ASN A 5 18.09 10.98 51.76
C ASN A 5 16.91 11.85 51.29
N LEU A 6 16.68 13.01 51.89
CA LEU A 6 15.63 13.94 51.46
C LEU A 6 15.96 14.59 50.10
N LEU A 7 17.22 14.93 49.86
CA LEU A 7 17.68 15.46 48.56
C LEU A 7 17.58 14.40 47.46
N PHE A 8 17.89 13.15 47.78
CA PHE A 8 17.78 12.01 46.85
C PHE A 8 16.31 11.68 46.54
N LEU A 9 15.41 11.73 47.53
CA LEU A 9 13.96 11.59 47.34
C LEU A 9 13.36 12.77 46.55
N LEU A 10 13.84 14.00 46.76
CA LEU A 10 13.44 15.17 45.98
C LEU A 10 13.89 15.08 44.52
N LEU A 11 15.13 14.62 44.25
CA LEU A 11 15.65 14.38 42.90
C LEU A 11 14.88 13.27 42.19
N ILE A 12 14.57 12.16 42.87
CA ILE A 12 13.74 11.07 42.34
C ILE A 12 12.30 11.56 42.09
N SER A 13 11.75 12.44 42.93
CA SER A 13 10.43 13.02 42.69
C SER A 13 10.41 14.03 41.52
N PHE A 14 11.47 14.80 41.31
CA PHE A 14 11.56 15.73 40.18
C PHE A 14 11.65 15.01 38.82
N GLU A 15 12.31 13.85 38.75
CA GLU A 15 12.32 13.01 37.54
C GLU A 15 10.97 12.33 37.23
N MET A 16 10.10 12.19 38.24
CA MET A 16 8.75 11.62 38.06
C MET A 16 7.69 12.63 37.59
N TYR A 17 7.95 13.95 37.64
CA TYR A 17 6.98 14.99 37.28
C TYR A 17 7.38 15.89 36.10
N GLY A 18 8.53 15.64 35.46
CA GLY A 18 8.88 16.33 34.22
C GLY A 18 7.97 15.90 33.07
N GLN A 19 7.46 16.86 32.29
CA GLN A 19 6.71 16.60 31.05
C GLN A 19 7.61 15.85 30.07
N LYS A 20 7.12 14.73 29.52
CA LYS A 20 7.88 13.89 28.59
C LYS A 20 7.25 13.91 27.19
N PRO A 21 8.05 13.69 26.14
CA PRO A 21 7.52 13.45 24.80
C PRO A 21 6.50 12.31 24.81
N GLY A 22 5.34 12.53 24.18
CA GLY A 22 4.20 11.62 24.16
C GLY A 22 3.27 11.70 25.38
N ASP A 23 3.47 12.66 26.28
CA ASP A 23 2.47 12.99 27.31
C ASP A 23 1.30 13.80 26.72
N VAL A 24 0.09 13.46 27.16
CA VAL A 24 -1.15 14.13 26.75
C VAL A 24 -1.28 15.42 27.54
N ILE A 25 -1.48 16.54 26.85
CA ILE A 25 -1.81 17.83 27.47
C ILE A 25 -3.32 17.94 27.65
N ASN A 26 -4.06 17.71 26.56
CA ASN A 26 -5.52 17.77 26.52
C ASN A 26 -6.04 16.95 25.33
N TYR A 27 -7.31 16.57 25.35
CA TYR A 27 -8.00 16.08 24.16
C TYR A 27 -9.45 16.57 24.13
N SER A 28 -9.96 16.86 22.94
CA SER A 28 -11.31 17.38 22.74
C SER A 28 -12.03 16.63 21.61
N SER A 29 -13.33 16.38 21.79
CA SER A 29 -14.15 15.78 20.73
C SER A 29 -14.29 16.76 19.56
N LYS A 30 -14.05 16.27 18.35
CA LYS A 30 -14.22 17.01 17.10
C LYS A 30 -15.48 16.58 16.35
N LEU A 31 -15.83 15.30 16.43
CA LEU A 31 -17.05 14.77 15.83
C LEU A 31 -17.53 13.51 16.58
N ASP A 32 -18.85 13.32 16.63
CA ASP A 32 -19.52 12.07 16.98
C ASP A 32 -20.74 11.97 16.05
N LEU A 33 -20.59 11.24 14.95
CA LEU A 33 -21.52 11.23 13.84
C LEU A 33 -22.18 9.86 13.66
N THR A 34 -23.47 9.89 13.37
CA THR A 34 -24.21 8.73 12.82
C THR A 34 -23.77 8.46 11.37
N PRO A 35 -24.09 7.30 10.79
CA PRO A 35 -23.84 7.05 9.36
C PRO A 35 -24.39 8.13 8.42
N ALA A 36 -25.57 8.69 8.70
CA ALA A 36 -26.14 9.79 7.93
C ALA A 36 -25.32 11.09 8.10
N GLY A 37 -24.86 11.38 9.32
CA GLY A 37 -23.98 12.51 9.58
C GLY A 37 -22.65 12.43 8.83
N VAL A 38 -22.11 11.22 8.66
CA VAL A 38 -20.87 10.99 7.89
C VAL A 38 -21.08 11.25 6.39
N ILE A 39 -22.23 10.89 5.82
CA ILE A 39 -22.56 11.25 4.43
C ILE A 39 -22.60 12.78 4.26
N ASN A 40 -23.23 13.49 5.20
CA ASN A 40 -23.27 14.96 5.18
C ASN A 40 -21.86 15.58 5.33
N LEU A 41 -21.00 14.97 6.15
CA LEU A 41 -19.60 15.38 6.31
C LEU A 41 -18.85 15.25 4.99
N ILE A 42 -19.00 14.11 4.29
CA ILE A 42 -18.41 13.87 2.97
C ILE A 42 -18.87 14.94 1.98
N ASP A 43 -20.18 15.19 1.89
CA ASP A 43 -20.75 16.19 0.97
C ASP A 43 -20.27 17.62 1.24
N SER A 44 -20.01 17.95 2.51
CA SER A 44 -19.63 19.31 2.92
C SER A 44 -18.12 19.56 2.85
N ASN A 45 -17.29 18.51 2.98
CA ASN A 45 -15.83 18.65 3.14
C ASN A 45 -15.01 18.08 1.97
N LEU A 46 -15.55 17.11 1.21
CA LEU A 46 -14.92 16.58 0.01
C LEU A 46 -15.58 17.23 -1.20
N GLY A 47 -15.15 18.47 -1.51
CA GLY A 47 -15.73 19.32 -2.56
C GLY A 47 -15.36 18.92 -4.01
N LYS A 48 -15.53 19.87 -4.95
CA LYS A 48 -15.34 19.71 -6.43
C LYS A 48 -14.01 19.09 -6.90
N ASN A 49 -13.01 18.97 -6.03
CA ASN A 49 -11.66 18.47 -6.36
C ASN A 49 -11.51 16.96 -6.17
N VAL A 50 -12.54 16.28 -5.64
CA VAL A 50 -12.63 14.81 -5.61
C VAL A 50 -13.68 14.40 -6.62
N ASP A 51 -13.35 13.42 -7.47
CA ASP A 51 -14.28 12.97 -8.50
C ASP A 51 -15.52 12.30 -7.88
N ASN A 52 -16.67 12.42 -8.56
CA ASN A 52 -17.93 11.90 -8.04
C ASN A 52 -17.89 10.39 -7.78
N LYS A 53 -17.13 9.59 -8.54
CA LYS A 53 -17.06 8.14 -8.32
C LYS A 53 -16.37 7.84 -6.98
N THR A 54 -15.29 8.54 -6.67
CA THR A 54 -14.62 8.44 -5.36
C THR A 54 -15.56 8.86 -4.22
N ILE A 55 -16.30 9.95 -4.38
CA ILE A 55 -17.29 10.39 -3.37
C ILE A 55 -18.33 9.30 -3.12
N GLN A 56 -18.92 8.73 -4.18
CA GLN A 56 -19.91 7.64 -4.04
C GLN A 56 -19.32 6.41 -3.37
N TYR A 57 -18.09 6.02 -3.76
CA TYR A 57 -17.38 4.92 -3.11
C TYR A 57 -17.24 5.12 -1.59
N LEU A 58 -16.87 6.32 -1.13
CA LEU A 58 -16.73 6.60 0.30
C LEU A 58 -18.08 6.57 1.04
N LYS A 59 -19.16 7.07 0.41
CA LYS A 59 -20.51 7.07 1.01
C LYS A 59 -21.07 5.67 1.24
N ASN A 60 -20.57 4.67 0.51
CA ASN A 60 -21.02 3.30 0.66
C ASN A 60 -20.65 2.66 2.00
N PHE A 61 -19.68 3.23 2.74
CA PHE A 61 -19.21 2.64 3.99
C PHE A 61 -20.20 2.70 5.17
N LYS A 62 -21.33 3.42 5.07
CA LYS A 62 -22.47 3.43 6.04
C LYS A 62 -22.07 3.21 7.51
N VAL A 63 -21.04 3.91 7.97
CA VAL A 63 -20.52 3.84 9.35
C VAL A 63 -20.62 5.21 10.01
N GLY A 64 -20.90 5.22 11.32
CA GLY A 64 -20.70 6.41 12.14
C GLY A 64 -19.24 6.55 12.51
N LEU A 65 -18.79 7.78 12.79
CA LEU A 65 -17.40 8.10 13.13
C LEU A 65 -17.35 8.87 14.44
N LYS A 66 -16.26 8.69 15.19
CA LYS A 66 -15.84 9.55 16.29
C LYS A 66 -14.46 10.09 15.99
N ALA A 67 -14.20 11.34 16.32
CA ALA A 67 -12.86 11.90 16.24
C ALA A 67 -12.55 12.87 17.37
N TYR A 68 -11.28 12.92 17.73
CA TYR A 68 -10.71 13.74 18.79
C TYR A 68 -9.48 14.47 18.27
N LYS A 69 -9.34 15.74 18.67
CA LYS A 69 -8.08 16.46 18.60
C LYS A 69 -7.33 16.23 19.91
N ILE A 70 -6.08 15.80 19.81
CA ILE A 70 -5.21 15.57 20.96
C ILE A 70 -4.07 16.58 20.90
N GLU A 71 -3.85 17.25 22.01
CA GLU A 71 -2.67 18.08 22.29
C GLU A 71 -1.68 17.23 23.09
N TYR A 72 -0.42 17.20 22.65
CA TYR A 72 0.62 16.37 23.26
C TYR A 72 1.97 17.06 23.25
N TYR A 73 2.87 16.62 24.13
CA TYR A 73 4.25 17.08 24.15
C TYR A 73 5.12 16.30 23.16
N THR A 74 6.01 16.98 22.46
CA THR A 74 7.10 16.42 21.66
C THR A 74 8.31 17.35 21.73
N THR A 75 9.33 17.15 20.88
CA THR A 75 10.53 17.99 20.85
C THR A 75 10.73 18.71 19.52
N ASN A 76 11.19 19.96 19.58
CA ASN A 76 11.61 20.71 18.40
C ASN A 76 13.05 20.32 17.95
N PRO A 77 13.60 20.92 16.87
CA PRO A 77 14.96 20.62 16.42
C PRO A 77 16.06 20.87 17.47
N LYS A 78 15.84 21.80 18.41
CA LYS A 78 16.74 22.11 19.53
C LYS A 78 16.56 21.16 20.73
N LYS A 79 15.70 20.15 20.61
CA LYS A 79 15.34 19.19 21.64
C LYS A 79 14.59 19.80 22.84
N GLU A 80 13.99 20.98 22.65
CA GLU A 80 13.12 21.61 23.66
C GLU A 80 11.72 20.99 23.59
N ILE A 81 11.10 20.76 24.75
CA ILE A 81 9.72 20.25 24.84
C ILE A 81 8.75 21.31 24.37
N ILE A 82 7.89 20.95 23.43
CA ILE A 82 6.87 21.82 22.83
C ILE A 82 5.54 21.10 22.70
N LYS A 83 4.45 21.85 22.58
CA LYS A 83 3.12 21.30 22.25
C LYS A 83 3.00 21.05 20.74
N ALA A 84 2.39 19.93 20.38
CA ALA A 84 1.91 19.63 19.04
C ALA A 84 0.47 19.07 19.11
N THR A 85 -0.18 18.96 17.95
CA THR A 85 -1.55 18.44 17.83
C THR A 85 -1.66 17.30 16.83
N GLY A 86 -2.74 16.52 16.93
CA GLY A 86 -3.08 15.49 15.95
C GLY A 86 -4.49 14.95 16.10
N LEU A 87 -4.92 14.19 15.10
CA LEU A 87 -6.24 13.58 14.98
C LEU A 87 -6.22 12.11 15.44
N LEU A 88 -7.14 11.75 16.33
CA LEU A 88 -7.54 10.36 16.56
C LEU A 88 -8.97 10.20 16.01
N MET A 89 -9.17 9.31 15.03
CA MET A 89 -10.48 9.09 14.42
C MET A 89 -10.75 7.59 14.26
N TYR A 90 -11.97 7.14 14.51
CA TYR A 90 -12.32 5.73 14.37
C TYR A 90 -13.83 5.54 14.14
N PRO A 91 -14.23 4.43 13.50
CA PRO A 91 -15.64 4.09 13.34
C PRO A 91 -16.27 3.66 14.66
N ASN A 92 -17.51 4.08 14.87
CA ASN A 92 -18.30 3.71 16.04
C ASN A 92 -18.88 2.29 15.86
N LYS A 93 -18.07 1.26 16.14
CA LYS A 93 -18.41 -0.17 15.98
C LYS A 93 -17.84 -1.02 17.11
N ASN A 94 -18.46 -2.18 17.34
CA ASN A 94 -18.14 -3.08 18.46
C ASN A 94 -17.17 -4.23 18.10
N HIS A 95 -16.51 -4.21 16.93
CA HIS A 95 -15.52 -5.23 16.55
C HIS A 95 -14.08 -4.71 16.73
N ARG A 96 -13.11 -5.62 16.72
CA ARG A 96 -11.68 -5.29 16.84
C ARG A 96 -11.21 -4.54 15.60
N LEU A 97 -10.59 -3.39 15.78
CA LEU A 97 -10.04 -2.56 14.71
C LEU A 97 -8.51 -2.66 14.65
N SER A 98 -7.94 -2.56 13.46
CA SER A 98 -6.50 -2.31 13.27
C SER A 98 -6.21 -0.80 13.26
N THR A 99 -4.96 -0.40 13.49
CA THR A 99 -4.59 1.02 13.52
C THR A 99 -3.81 1.42 12.27
N VAL A 100 -4.15 2.56 11.67
CA VAL A 100 -3.38 3.23 10.62
C VAL A 100 -2.82 4.53 11.18
N VAL A 101 -1.51 4.72 11.04
CA VAL A 101 -0.84 5.98 11.31
C VAL A 101 -0.68 6.70 9.96
N SER A 102 -1.35 7.84 9.80
CA SER A 102 -1.36 8.63 8.57
C SER A 102 -0.56 9.91 8.75
N THR A 103 0.48 10.09 7.95
CA THR A 103 1.32 11.30 7.93
C THR A 103 0.92 12.13 6.72
N HIS A 104 0.46 13.37 6.95
CA HIS A 104 -0.20 14.17 5.92
C HIS A 104 0.80 14.81 4.93
N PRO A 105 0.38 15.16 3.70
CA PRO A 105 1.20 15.90 2.75
C PRO A 105 1.40 17.36 3.16
N THR A 106 2.19 18.11 2.38
CA THR A 106 2.32 19.56 2.52
C THR A 106 0.96 20.24 2.49
N THR A 107 0.72 21.17 3.42
CA THR A 107 -0.53 21.92 3.50
C THR A 107 -0.29 23.38 3.14
N ASP A 108 -1.31 24.04 2.61
CA ASP A 108 -1.29 25.45 2.21
C ASP A 108 -1.47 26.40 3.40
N HIS A 109 -1.78 25.90 4.59
CA HIS A 109 -1.88 26.72 5.79
C HIS A 109 -1.65 25.86 7.04
N ARG A 110 -1.11 26.47 8.10
CA ARG A 110 -0.87 25.76 9.37
C ARG A 110 -2.13 25.13 9.98
N ASN A 111 -3.30 25.72 9.74
CA ASN A 111 -4.59 25.21 10.23
C ASN A 111 -5.22 24.15 9.33
N ASN A 112 -4.71 23.92 8.12
CA ASN A 112 -5.25 22.95 7.17
C ASN A 112 -4.67 21.55 7.43
N VAL A 113 -4.89 21.04 8.64
CA VAL A 113 -4.27 19.82 9.17
C VAL A 113 -5.33 18.81 9.64
N PRO A 114 -4.96 17.52 9.78
CA PRO A 114 -5.89 16.47 10.17
C PRO A 114 -6.66 16.77 11.46
N SER A 115 -6.03 17.32 12.52
CA SER A 115 -6.74 17.57 13.78
C SER A 115 -7.85 18.63 13.70
N ASN A 116 -7.86 19.41 12.62
CA ASN A 116 -8.91 20.38 12.29
C ASN A 116 -9.88 19.84 11.22
N LEU A 117 -9.80 18.55 10.87
CA LEU A 117 -10.59 17.91 9.82
C LEU A 117 -10.46 18.63 8.47
N SER A 118 -9.25 19.12 8.16
CA SER A 118 -8.93 19.89 6.97
C SER A 118 -7.66 19.36 6.30
N GLY A 119 -7.35 19.88 5.11
CA GLY A 119 -6.19 19.48 4.31
C GLY A 119 -5.94 20.44 3.14
N MET A 120 -4.93 20.13 2.31
CA MET A 120 -4.47 20.96 1.20
C MET A 120 -5.59 21.27 0.17
N HIS A 121 -5.73 22.54 -0.21
CA HIS A 121 -6.62 23.02 -1.29
C HIS A 121 -8.07 22.48 -1.23
N GLY A 122 -8.59 22.24 -0.02
CA GLY A 122 -9.94 21.71 0.17
C GLY A 122 -10.16 20.27 -0.31
N ILE A 123 -9.10 19.53 -0.68
CA ILE A 123 -9.15 18.06 -0.87
C ILE A 123 -9.33 17.36 0.49
N GLY A 124 -9.25 18.11 1.59
CA GLY A 124 -9.60 17.68 2.94
C GLY A 124 -8.67 16.61 3.49
N PHE A 125 -9.04 16.05 4.64
CA PHE A 125 -8.40 14.90 5.29
C PHE A 125 -8.83 13.57 4.63
N LEU A 126 -8.98 13.55 3.30
CA LEU A 126 -9.51 12.43 2.52
C LEU A 126 -8.80 11.11 2.83
N VAL A 127 -7.48 11.15 2.98
CA VAL A 127 -6.65 9.98 3.28
C VAL A 127 -7.08 9.38 4.62
N GLU A 128 -7.09 10.19 5.68
CA GLU A 128 -7.49 9.77 7.01
C GLU A 128 -8.96 9.30 7.04
N LEU A 129 -9.86 10.04 6.39
CA LEU A 129 -11.28 9.69 6.31
C LEU A 129 -11.48 8.32 5.66
N SER A 130 -10.78 8.04 4.56
CA SER A 130 -10.91 6.79 3.83
C SER A 130 -10.57 5.56 4.70
N PHE A 131 -9.51 5.64 5.52
CA PHE A 131 -9.13 4.56 6.42
C PHE A 131 -10.13 4.39 7.57
N ALA A 132 -10.62 5.48 8.17
CA ALA A 132 -11.62 5.37 9.23
C ALA A 132 -12.93 4.74 8.71
N LEU A 133 -13.37 5.12 7.50
CA LEU A 133 -14.51 4.50 6.82
C LEU A 133 -14.29 3.00 6.54
N ASN A 134 -13.07 2.61 6.21
CA ASN A 134 -12.68 1.22 5.97
C ASN A 134 -12.54 0.36 7.24
N GLY A 135 -12.79 0.91 8.43
CA GLY A 135 -12.73 0.12 9.67
C GLY A 135 -11.43 0.27 10.47
N TYR A 136 -10.65 1.33 10.25
CA TYR A 136 -9.40 1.55 10.98
C TYR A 136 -9.55 2.59 12.09
N ILE A 137 -8.76 2.41 13.15
CA ILE A 137 -8.39 3.52 14.04
C ILE A 137 -7.32 4.32 13.32
N VAL A 138 -7.55 5.59 13.10
CA VAL A 138 -6.63 6.51 12.42
C VAL A 138 -5.97 7.40 13.45
N MET A 139 -4.63 7.42 13.43
CA MET A 139 -3.79 8.35 14.17
C MET A 139 -3.05 9.22 13.15
N ALA A 140 -3.34 10.53 13.12
CA ALA A 140 -2.70 11.45 12.19
C ALA A 140 -2.10 12.67 12.93
N PRO A 141 -0.77 12.73 13.16
CA PRO A 141 -0.13 13.90 13.74
C PRO A 141 -0.18 15.08 12.74
N ASP A 142 -0.29 16.31 13.25
CA ASP A 142 -0.22 17.53 12.42
C ASP A 142 1.22 17.97 12.09
N TYR A 143 2.22 17.32 12.69
CA TYR A 143 3.62 17.79 12.80
C TYR A 143 3.82 18.98 13.73
N ILE A 144 5.09 19.28 14.05
CA ILE A 144 5.44 20.43 14.90
C ILE A 144 5.23 21.74 14.14
N GLY A 145 4.87 22.81 14.86
CA GLY A 145 4.57 24.14 14.32
C GLY A 145 3.24 24.26 13.57
N MET A 146 2.54 23.14 13.38
CA MET A 146 1.28 23.07 12.64
C MET A 146 0.08 22.96 13.60
N GLY A 147 -1.12 23.22 13.08
CA GLY A 147 -2.34 23.29 13.88
C GLY A 147 -2.22 24.31 15.00
N ASP A 148 -2.54 23.88 16.22
CA ASP A 148 -2.37 24.73 17.42
C ASP A 148 -1.01 24.49 18.10
N GLY A 149 -0.10 23.76 17.44
CA GLY A 149 1.24 23.45 17.92
C GLY A 149 2.16 24.68 17.99
N ASP A 150 3.17 24.58 18.85
CA ASP A 150 4.11 25.67 19.09
C ASP A 150 5.22 25.70 18.03
N GLY A 151 5.75 26.90 17.78
CA GLY A 151 6.88 27.11 16.88
C GLY A 151 6.51 27.08 15.41
N GLN A 152 7.52 26.87 14.56
CA GLN A 152 7.40 26.83 13.10
C GLN A 152 7.71 25.44 12.58
N HIS A 153 7.12 25.09 11.45
CA HIS A 153 7.24 23.77 10.86
C HIS A 153 8.59 23.57 10.14
N PRO A 154 9.47 22.67 10.62
CA PRO A 154 10.67 22.26 9.91
C PRO A 154 10.27 21.26 8.82
N TYR A 155 9.89 21.82 7.67
CA TYR A 155 9.42 21.09 6.51
C TYR A 155 10.43 20.01 6.05
N VAL A 156 9.96 18.76 5.92
CA VAL A 156 10.74 17.60 5.45
C VAL A 156 12.00 17.35 6.28
N HIS A 157 11.88 17.48 7.60
CA HIS A 157 12.96 17.24 8.54
C HIS A 157 12.78 15.89 9.25
N ASN A 158 13.66 14.92 8.92
CA ASN A 158 13.58 13.53 9.38
C ASN A 158 13.30 13.40 10.88
N ASP A 159 14.09 14.11 11.67
CA ASP A 159 14.14 13.91 13.12
C ASP A 159 12.84 14.31 13.81
N THR A 160 12.24 15.41 13.37
CA THR A 160 11.03 15.98 13.98
C THR A 160 9.75 15.42 13.41
N GLU A 161 9.74 15.02 12.13
CA GLU A 161 8.62 14.28 11.56
C GLU A 161 8.47 12.92 12.24
N ALA A 162 9.59 12.21 12.47
CA ALA A 162 9.59 10.95 13.17
C ALA A 162 9.20 11.10 14.66
N SER A 163 9.78 12.06 15.39
CA SER A 163 9.48 12.22 16.81
C SER A 163 8.04 12.64 17.06
N ALA A 164 7.52 13.63 16.32
CA ALA A 164 6.13 14.06 16.46
C ALA A 164 5.17 12.89 16.19
N THR A 165 5.44 12.08 15.17
CA THR A 165 4.60 10.92 14.85
C THR A 165 4.62 9.86 15.95
N LEU A 166 5.80 9.46 16.43
CA LEU A 166 5.92 8.44 17.49
C LEU A 166 5.35 8.93 18.83
N ASP A 167 5.59 10.18 19.19
CA ASP A 167 5.05 10.79 20.40
C ASP A 167 3.52 10.93 20.31
N PHE A 168 2.98 11.26 19.14
CA PHE A 168 1.54 11.27 18.91
C PHE A 168 0.93 9.89 19.08
N ILE A 169 1.57 8.83 18.58
CA ILE A 169 1.11 7.46 18.79
C ILE A 169 1.04 7.13 20.28
N LYS A 170 2.06 7.51 21.06
CA LYS A 170 2.07 7.34 22.53
C LYS A 170 0.89 8.09 23.17
N ALA A 171 0.66 9.34 22.81
CA ALA A 171 -0.43 10.16 23.32
C ALA A 171 -1.81 9.60 22.92
N ALA A 172 -2.00 9.23 21.66
CA ALA A 172 -3.23 8.65 21.14
C ALA A 172 -3.55 7.32 21.82
N ASN A 173 -2.56 6.46 22.07
CA ASN A 173 -2.74 5.23 22.83
C ASN A 173 -3.23 5.51 24.27
N LYS A 174 -2.69 6.54 24.95
CA LYS A 174 -3.17 6.97 26.27
C LYS A 174 -4.63 7.43 26.22
N VAL A 175 -4.98 8.26 25.22
CA VAL A 175 -6.35 8.77 25.03
C VAL A 175 -7.34 7.65 24.71
N ILE A 176 -6.97 6.69 23.85
CA ILE A 176 -7.79 5.49 23.57
C ILE A 176 -8.12 4.73 24.86
N ASN A 177 -7.12 4.52 25.72
CA ASN A 177 -7.30 3.84 27.00
C ASN A 177 -8.20 4.62 27.97
N GLN A 178 -8.11 5.96 27.95
CA GLN A 178 -8.94 6.85 28.80
C GLN A 178 -10.41 6.90 28.34
N ILE A 179 -10.64 6.98 27.03
CA ILE A 179 -12.01 7.00 26.47
C ILE A 179 -12.70 5.64 26.72
N GLY A 180 -11.95 4.53 26.61
CA GLY A 180 -12.49 3.19 26.78
C GLY A 180 -13.43 2.75 25.64
N GLY A 181 -13.86 1.49 25.67
CA GLY A 181 -14.84 0.95 24.71
C GLY A 181 -14.32 0.71 23.28
N ILE A 182 -13.05 0.97 22.99
CA ILE A 182 -12.42 0.72 21.68
C ILE A 182 -11.68 -0.61 21.74
N ASN A 183 -12.20 -1.63 21.04
CA ASN A 183 -11.51 -2.91 20.91
C ASN A 183 -10.58 -2.89 19.69
N ARG A 184 -9.32 -3.31 19.86
CA ARG A 184 -8.33 -3.24 18.77
C ARG A 184 -7.31 -4.37 18.77
N TYR A 185 -6.73 -4.62 17.60
CA TYR A 185 -5.51 -5.43 17.48
C TYR A 185 -4.28 -4.60 17.87
N ASN A 186 -3.24 -5.27 18.36
CA ASN A 186 -1.91 -4.65 18.49
C ASN A 186 -1.21 -4.67 17.12
N GLU A 187 -1.83 -4.03 16.14
CA GLU A 187 -1.44 -4.04 14.74
C GLU A 187 -1.49 -2.60 14.20
N TYR A 188 -0.37 -2.15 13.65
CA TYR A 188 -0.20 -0.79 13.15
C TYR A 188 0.28 -0.83 11.69
N PHE A 189 -0.35 -0.03 10.85
CA PHE A 189 0.06 0.27 9.50
C PHE A 189 0.54 1.72 9.43
N LEU A 190 1.48 2.01 8.54
CA LEU A 190 2.04 3.34 8.37
C LEU A 190 1.84 3.83 6.94
N THR A 191 1.36 5.05 6.78
CA THR A 191 1.07 5.61 5.47
C THR A 191 1.33 7.11 5.40
N GLY A 192 1.61 7.59 4.19
CA GLY A 192 1.83 9.01 3.94
C GLY A 192 2.08 9.34 2.48
N TYR A 193 1.64 10.54 2.07
CA TYR A 193 1.73 11.03 0.70
C TYR A 193 2.60 12.29 0.61
N SER A 194 3.39 12.44 -0.46
CA SER A 194 4.27 13.60 -0.65
C SER A 194 5.22 13.79 0.53
N GLN A 195 5.19 14.94 1.22
CA GLN A 195 5.87 15.12 2.51
C GLN A 195 5.59 13.97 3.50
N GLY A 196 4.34 13.52 3.60
CA GLY A 196 3.96 12.38 4.44
C GLY A 196 4.69 11.09 4.07
N GLY A 197 5.04 10.89 2.80
CA GLY A 197 5.87 9.75 2.39
C GLY A 197 7.26 9.80 3.03
N HIS A 198 7.87 10.99 3.08
CA HIS A 198 9.13 11.21 3.77
C HIS A 198 8.99 11.04 5.30
N ALA A 199 7.95 11.63 5.90
CA ALA A 199 7.66 11.51 7.32
C ALA A 199 7.40 10.06 7.77
N SER A 200 6.67 9.27 6.96
CA SER A 200 6.46 7.84 7.16
C SER A 200 7.77 7.07 7.15
N MET A 201 8.63 7.32 6.17
CA MET A 201 9.93 6.68 6.09
C MET A 201 10.81 7.01 7.31
N ALA A 202 10.76 8.26 7.80
CA ALA A 202 11.50 8.70 8.99
C ALA A 202 10.98 8.05 10.26
N THR A 203 9.65 8.00 10.39
CA THR A 203 8.96 7.32 11.48
C THR A 203 9.30 5.84 11.51
N LEU A 204 9.26 5.16 10.36
CA LEU A 204 9.57 3.73 10.26
C LEU A 204 11.01 3.44 10.67
N ARG A 205 11.96 4.22 10.16
CA ARG A 205 13.38 4.09 10.52
C ARG A 205 13.58 4.26 12.02
N ARG A 206 13.04 5.33 12.60
CA ARG A 206 13.18 5.61 14.04
C ARG A 206 12.50 4.53 14.88
N ALA A 207 11.29 4.08 14.49
CA ALA A 207 10.59 3.00 15.17
C ALA A 207 11.40 1.69 15.19
N GLN A 208 12.09 1.38 14.08
CA GLN A 208 12.95 0.20 14.01
C GLN A 208 14.20 0.36 14.88
N GLU A 209 14.81 1.55 14.91
CA GLU A 209 15.99 1.85 15.74
C GLU A 209 15.69 1.81 17.24
N THR A 210 14.51 2.30 17.66
CA THR A 210 14.11 2.35 19.07
C THR A 210 13.34 1.12 19.53
N ASN A 211 12.81 0.32 18.59
CA ASN A 211 11.91 -0.82 18.84
C ASN A 211 10.69 -0.44 19.73
N GLU A 212 10.27 0.83 19.70
CA GLU A 212 9.11 1.34 20.45
C GLU A 212 7.77 0.83 19.89
N ILE A 213 7.70 0.66 18.57
CA ILE A 213 6.52 0.20 17.85
C ILE A 213 6.94 -0.59 16.63
N ARG A 214 6.12 -1.59 16.25
CA ARG A 214 6.32 -2.38 15.04
C ARG A 214 5.16 -2.13 14.08
N PHE A 215 5.49 -1.70 12.88
CA PHE A 215 4.52 -1.57 11.79
C PHE A 215 4.48 -2.89 11.01
N LYS A 216 3.27 -3.33 10.69
CA LYS A 216 3.03 -4.54 9.89
C LYS A 216 3.36 -4.30 8.43
N HIS A 217 2.97 -3.15 7.89
CA HIS A 217 3.27 -2.74 6.53
C HIS A 217 3.32 -1.21 6.45
N MET A 218 4.17 -0.69 5.56
CA MET A 218 4.19 0.72 5.19
C MET A 218 3.75 0.89 3.73
N TYR A 219 2.77 1.75 3.46
CA TYR A 219 2.43 2.15 2.09
C TYR A 219 2.61 3.65 1.96
N THR A 220 3.55 4.10 1.13
CA THR A 220 3.82 5.53 0.95
C THR A 220 3.59 5.94 -0.49
N GLY A 221 3.29 7.21 -0.71
CA GLY A 221 2.97 7.71 -2.03
C GLY A 221 3.79 8.94 -2.41
N SER A 222 4.50 8.88 -3.55
CA SER A 222 5.27 10.02 -4.09
C SER A 222 6.13 10.74 -3.03
N GLY A 223 6.83 10.01 -2.16
CA GLY A 223 7.67 10.59 -1.11
C GLY A 223 9.03 11.08 -1.62
N PRO A 224 9.52 12.26 -1.18
CA PRO A 224 10.83 12.76 -1.56
C PRO A 224 11.95 12.18 -0.67
N TYR A 225 12.15 10.86 -0.71
CA TYR A 225 13.15 10.15 0.10
C TYR A 225 14.60 10.57 -0.20
N ASP A 226 14.92 10.90 -1.46
CA ASP A 226 16.23 11.37 -1.92
C ASP A 226 16.19 12.86 -2.28
N LEU A 227 16.21 13.70 -1.25
CA LEU A 227 16.09 15.16 -1.35
C LEU A 227 17.28 15.80 -2.06
N SER A 228 18.49 15.39 -1.68
CA SER A 228 19.70 16.08 -2.11
C SER A 228 20.02 15.90 -3.60
N TYR A 229 19.59 14.78 -4.17
CA TYR A 229 19.84 14.43 -5.56
C TYR A 229 18.55 14.37 -6.38
N SER A 230 17.65 13.40 -6.13
CA SER A 230 16.44 13.26 -6.95
C SER A 230 15.54 14.51 -6.91
N THR A 231 15.29 15.07 -5.73
CA THR A 231 14.47 16.29 -5.62
C THR A 231 15.25 17.52 -6.11
N LEU A 232 16.38 17.85 -5.49
CA LEU A 232 17.10 19.09 -5.80
C LEU A 232 17.80 19.06 -7.16
N GLN A 233 18.58 18.02 -7.47
CA GLN A 233 19.35 17.98 -8.72
C GLN A 233 18.43 17.73 -9.91
N LEU A 234 17.74 16.58 -9.92
CA LEU A 234 16.96 16.15 -11.09
C LEU A 234 15.62 16.89 -11.22
N GLY A 235 14.95 17.17 -10.10
CA GLY A 235 13.63 17.80 -10.06
C GLY A 235 13.66 19.32 -10.21
N VAL A 236 14.67 19.98 -9.61
CA VAL A 236 14.76 21.46 -9.60
C VAL A 236 15.87 21.94 -10.52
N ILE A 237 17.14 21.64 -10.21
CA ILE A 237 18.29 22.25 -10.88
C ILE A 237 18.34 21.94 -12.38
N ASP A 238 18.15 20.68 -12.77
CA ASP A 238 18.24 20.26 -14.18
C ASP A 238 17.00 20.66 -15.00
N LYS A 239 15.97 21.23 -14.36
CA LYS A 239 14.74 21.67 -15.01
C LYS A 239 14.70 23.19 -15.15
N GLN A 240 14.08 23.65 -16.24
CA GLN A 240 13.80 25.07 -16.43
C GLN A 240 12.67 25.56 -15.53
N THR A 241 11.67 24.71 -15.33
CA THR A 241 10.51 24.99 -14.50
C THR A 241 10.36 23.95 -13.41
N TYR A 242 9.83 24.39 -12.27
CA TYR A 242 9.41 23.53 -11.17
C TYR A 242 8.04 24.03 -10.70
N PRO A 243 6.95 23.24 -10.88
CA PRO A 243 5.59 23.71 -10.63
C PRO A 243 5.33 24.19 -9.20
N ALA A 244 6.10 23.71 -8.22
CA ALA A 244 5.92 24.00 -6.80
C ALA A 244 7.14 24.73 -6.20
N SER A 245 7.63 25.80 -6.83
CA SER A 245 8.83 26.52 -6.37
C SER A 245 8.73 27.12 -4.97
N ALA A 246 7.52 27.36 -4.44
CA ALA A 246 7.35 27.69 -3.02
C ALA A 246 7.94 26.61 -2.09
N PHE A 247 7.95 25.34 -2.49
CA PHE A 247 8.49 24.26 -1.66
C PHE A 247 10.01 24.38 -1.50
N THR A 248 10.73 24.91 -2.49
CA THR A 248 12.18 25.12 -2.37
C THR A 248 12.50 26.24 -1.38
N ALA A 249 11.61 27.23 -1.25
CA ALA A 249 11.68 28.25 -0.20
C ALA A 249 11.43 27.63 1.20
N SER A 250 10.42 26.77 1.35
CA SER A 250 10.16 26.05 2.62
C SER A 250 11.33 25.15 3.02
N LEU A 251 11.98 24.47 2.08
CA LEU A 251 13.17 23.65 2.34
C LEU A 251 14.34 24.51 2.86
N ILE A 252 14.61 25.65 2.22
CA ILE A 252 15.67 26.57 2.67
C ILE A 252 15.39 27.08 4.08
N TYR A 253 14.13 27.41 4.38
CA TYR A 253 13.75 27.87 5.72
C TYR A 253 13.85 26.75 6.77
N SER A 254 13.42 25.55 6.43
CA SER A 254 13.60 24.35 7.27
C SER A 254 15.08 24.09 7.59
N CYS A 255 15.97 24.26 6.60
CA CYS A 255 17.42 24.19 6.83
C CYS A 255 17.89 25.23 7.85
N LYS A 256 17.41 26.48 7.77
CA LYS A 256 17.73 27.51 8.76
C LYS A 256 17.25 27.11 10.16
N LEU A 257 16.01 26.64 10.29
CA LEU A 257 15.42 26.19 11.56
C LEU A 257 16.18 25.03 12.21
N THR A 258 16.82 24.19 11.39
CA THR A 258 17.55 22.98 11.81
C THR A 258 19.06 23.19 11.92
N GLY A 259 19.52 24.45 11.86
CA GLY A 259 20.92 24.82 12.11
C GLY A 259 21.82 24.89 10.88
N TYR A 260 21.27 24.71 9.68
CA TYR A 260 21.96 24.91 8.41
C TYR A 260 21.73 26.33 7.89
N ASN A 261 22.66 27.23 8.18
CA ASN A 261 22.60 28.62 7.71
C ASN A 261 22.83 28.70 6.18
N VAL A 262 21.73 28.64 5.40
CA VAL A 262 21.75 28.85 3.95
C VAL A 262 21.95 30.34 3.59
N TYR A 263 21.55 31.23 4.49
CA TYR A 263 21.80 32.67 4.47
C TYR A 263 22.14 33.13 5.90
N ASP A 264 22.86 34.25 6.04
CA ASP A 264 23.35 34.73 7.33
C ASP A 264 22.24 35.45 8.10
N LYS A 265 21.89 36.66 7.66
CA LYS A 265 21.02 37.60 8.38
C LYS A 265 19.63 37.68 7.80
N SER A 266 19.51 37.78 6.48
CA SER A 266 18.22 37.96 5.82
C SER A 266 18.04 37.01 4.64
N PRO A 267 16.83 36.44 4.42
CA PRO A 267 16.53 35.73 3.18
C PRO A 267 16.73 36.61 1.93
N ASP A 268 16.72 37.94 2.07
CA ASP A 268 17.00 38.88 0.98
C ASP A 268 18.38 38.67 0.34
N GLU A 269 19.32 38.03 1.04
CA GLU A 269 20.64 37.65 0.50
C GLU A 269 20.52 36.67 -0.67
N ILE A 270 19.46 35.86 -0.70
CA ILE A 270 19.27 34.77 -1.66
C ILE A 270 17.96 34.89 -2.45
N ILE A 271 16.92 35.53 -1.93
CA ILE A 271 15.62 35.72 -2.59
C ILE A 271 15.68 36.96 -3.50
N ALA A 272 15.15 36.82 -4.72
CA ALA A 272 15.08 37.93 -5.66
C ALA A 272 14.10 39.02 -5.14
N PRO A 273 14.40 40.32 -5.34
CA PRO A 273 13.61 41.42 -4.76
C PRO A 273 12.09 41.32 -4.97
N LYS A 274 11.68 40.88 -6.16
CA LYS A 274 10.27 40.68 -6.52
C LYS A 274 9.51 39.73 -5.59
N TYR A 275 10.19 38.79 -4.95
CA TYR A 275 9.59 37.72 -4.15
C TYR A 275 9.91 37.82 -2.64
N GLN A 276 10.64 38.85 -2.19
CA GLN A 276 11.04 39.01 -0.78
C GLN A 276 9.84 39.17 0.16
N GLU A 277 8.88 40.04 -0.18
CA GLU A 277 7.65 40.22 0.59
C GLU A 277 6.80 38.94 0.63
N ALA A 278 6.70 38.23 -0.49
CA ALA A 278 5.99 36.97 -0.55
C ALA A 278 6.66 35.89 0.32
N PHE A 279 8.00 35.78 0.27
CA PHE A 279 8.75 34.85 1.12
C PHE A 279 8.55 35.18 2.61
N LYS A 280 8.68 36.46 2.98
CA LYS A 280 8.50 36.90 4.37
C LYS A 280 7.10 36.56 4.88
N LYS A 281 6.06 37.00 4.17
CA LYS A 281 4.66 36.76 4.54
C LYS A 281 4.33 35.27 4.64
N ASN A 282 4.69 34.50 3.61
CA ASN A 282 4.19 33.13 3.46
C ASN A 282 5.04 32.10 4.21
N ILE A 283 6.34 32.35 4.38
CA ILE A 283 7.30 31.40 5.00
C ILE A 283 7.76 31.86 6.38
N VAL A 284 8.25 33.10 6.51
CA VAL A 284 8.82 33.58 7.79
C VAL A 284 7.73 33.91 8.80
N GLU A 285 6.63 34.50 8.35
CA GLU A 285 5.46 34.85 9.19
C GLU A 285 4.41 33.74 9.24
N ASP A 286 4.69 32.58 8.63
CA ASP A 286 3.79 31.41 8.59
C ASP A 286 2.40 31.71 7.98
N GLY A 287 2.33 32.65 7.04
CA GLY A 287 1.10 32.98 6.32
C GLY A 287 0.62 31.90 5.36
N GLY A 288 1.44 30.90 5.07
CA GLY A 288 1.10 29.76 4.20
C GLY A 288 1.01 30.11 2.71
N GLY A 289 0.39 29.24 1.94
CA GLY A 289 0.18 29.33 0.51
C GLY A 289 1.25 28.60 -0.29
N LEU A 290 0.82 27.89 -1.34
CA LEU A 290 1.70 27.06 -2.18
C LEU A 290 1.96 27.68 -3.57
N ASP A 291 1.12 28.63 -4.00
CA ASP A 291 1.08 29.14 -5.39
C ASP A 291 1.74 30.52 -5.61
N TRP A 292 2.47 31.04 -4.62
CA TRP A 292 3.06 32.40 -4.69
C TRP A 292 4.41 32.44 -5.43
N GLY A 293 5.04 31.28 -5.66
CA GLY A 293 6.34 31.18 -6.33
C GLY A 293 6.23 31.11 -7.86
N PRO A 294 7.24 31.58 -8.63
CA PRO A 294 7.25 31.47 -10.08
C PRO A 294 7.52 30.03 -10.53
N LYS A 295 6.90 29.59 -11.64
CA LYS A 295 7.20 28.28 -12.24
C LYS A 295 8.66 28.18 -12.71
N ALA A 296 9.23 29.26 -13.24
CA ALA A 296 10.65 29.36 -13.52
C ALA A 296 11.40 29.58 -12.20
N TRP A 297 11.77 28.48 -11.53
CA TRP A 297 12.27 28.53 -10.15
C TRP A 297 13.49 29.43 -9.96
N ARG A 298 14.31 29.62 -11.02
CA ARG A 298 15.48 30.51 -10.99
C ARG A 298 15.11 31.97 -10.73
N GLU A 299 13.92 32.40 -11.16
CA GLU A 299 13.44 33.77 -10.92
C GLU A 299 13.18 34.05 -9.43
N LEU A 300 12.90 33.00 -8.63
CA LEU A 300 12.65 33.14 -7.19
C LEU A 300 13.90 33.61 -6.43
N TYR A 301 15.09 33.33 -6.98
CA TYR A 301 16.37 33.53 -6.31
C TYR A 301 17.28 34.52 -7.04
N LYS A 302 18.23 35.09 -6.30
CA LYS A 302 19.31 35.89 -6.91
C LYS A 302 20.24 34.99 -7.73
N ASN A 303 20.75 35.51 -8.84
CA ASN A 303 21.66 34.78 -9.74
C ASN A 303 22.92 34.25 -9.02
N SER A 304 23.44 34.97 -8.03
CA SER A 304 24.57 34.52 -7.21
C SER A 304 24.28 33.20 -6.50
N PHE A 305 23.12 33.10 -5.84
CA PHE A 305 22.68 31.90 -5.17
C PHE A 305 22.44 30.75 -6.15
N VAL A 306 21.74 31.01 -7.26
CA VAL A 306 21.48 30.02 -8.31
C VAL A 306 22.79 29.44 -8.86
N ASN A 307 23.78 30.30 -9.15
CA ASN A 307 25.08 29.86 -9.66
C ASN A 307 25.87 29.05 -8.63
N ASP A 308 25.83 29.43 -7.35
CA ASP A 308 26.52 28.71 -6.28
C ASP A 308 25.93 27.32 -6.08
N ILE A 309 24.60 27.17 -5.92
CA ILE A 309 23.98 25.84 -5.71
C ILE A 309 24.19 24.88 -6.89
N ILE A 310 24.34 25.40 -8.11
CA ILE A 310 24.61 24.61 -9.32
C ILE A 310 26.07 24.13 -9.33
N ARG A 311 27.03 25.00 -9.00
CA ARG A 311 28.47 24.69 -9.13
C ARG A 311 29.08 24.04 -7.89
N ASN A 312 28.49 24.27 -6.72
CA ASN A 312 29.02 23.85 -5.43
C ASN A 312 28.25 22.65 -4.88
N SER A 313 28.79 21.44 -5.07
CA SER A 313 28.23 20.19 -4.53
C SER A 313 28.21 20.14 -2.99
N ASN A 314 29.00 21.00 -2.33
CA ASN A 314 29.09 21.13 -0.87
C ASN A 314 28.34 22.35 -0.30
N HIS A 315 27.53 23.02 -1.11
CA HIS A 315 26.67 24.12 -0.66
C HIS A 315 25.85 23.73 0.59
N THR A 316 25.65 24.65 1.52
CA THR A 316 24.98 24.37 2.82
C THR A 316 23.57 23.78 2.65
N LEU A 317 22.80 24.25 1.66
CA LEU A 317 21.50 23.64 1.31
C LEU A 317 21.66 22.15 0.95
N ARG A 318 22.65 21.78 0.13
CA ARG A 318 22.89 20.37 -0.24
C ARG A 318 23.29 19.53 0.97
N ARG A 319 24.07 20.07 1.90
CA ARG A 319 24.42 19.37 3.16
C ARG A 319 23.19 19.13 4.04
N CYS A 320 22.34 20.15 4.18
CA CYS A 320 21.06 20.04 4.89
C CYS A 320 20.15 18.97 4.27
N LEU A 321 19.95 19.00 2.95
CA LEU A 321 19.12 18.02 2.26
C LEU A 321 19.71 16.61 2.36
N ARG A 322 21.03 16.46 2.26
CA ARG A 322 21.71 15.16 2.47
C ARG A 322 21.50 14.58 3.86
N ALA A 323 21.50 15.43 4.89
CA ALA A 323 21.19 14.99 6.26
C ALA A 323 19.73 14.53 6.40
N ASN A 324 18.86 14.94 5.49
CA ASN A 324 17.46 14.55 5.43
C ASN A 324 17.15 13.48 4.37
N ASP A 325 18.13 13.02 3.58
CA ASP A 325 17.94 11.85 2.72
C ASP A 325 17.64 10.62 3.60
N ASN A 326 16.56 9.91 3.29
CA ASN A 326 16.06 8.86 4.17
C ASN A 326 15.63 7.61 3.40
N TYR A 327 16.53 7.04 2.63
CA TYR A 327 16.24 5.83 1.86
C TYR A 327 17.27 4.71 2.04
N ASN A 328 18.50 5.08 2.42
CA ASN A 328 19.61 4.13 2.49
C ASN A 328 19.80 3.56 3.89
N TRP A 329 18.96 2.60 4.25
CA TRP A 329 19.05 1.84 5.50
C TRP A 329 18.34 0.49 5.35
N HIS A 330 18.66 -0.47 6.21
CA HIS A 330 18.07 -1.81 6.16
C HIS A 330 16.63 -1.78 6.72
N ASN A 331 15.65 -1.60 5.84
CA ASN A 331 14.23 -1.66 6.17
C ASN A 331 13.76 -3.11 6.32
N LYS A 332 13.34 -3.50 7.52
CA LYS A 332 12.84 -4.84 7.85
C LYS A 332 11.31 -4.96 7.81
N THR A 333 10.61 -3.84 7.61
CA THR A 333 9.16 -3.80 7.50
C THR A 333 8.74 -3.90 6.04
N PRO A 334 7.84 -4.82 5.67
CA PRO A 334 7.23 -4.84 4.34
C PRO A 334 6.71 -3.45 3.93
N SER A 335 7.09 -3.00 2.74
CA SER A 335 6.90 -1.62 2.32
C SER A 335 6.59 -1.51 0.83
N THR A 336 5.52 -0.77 0.50
CA THR A 336 5.16 -0.40 -0.87
C THR A 336 5.37 1.10 -1.09
N PHE A 337 6.14 1.45 -2.12
CA PHE A 337 6.35 2.81 -2.60
C PHE A 337 5.49 3.08 -3.84
N GLY A 338 4.32 3.66 -3.64
CA GLY A 338 3.48 4.09 -4.74
C GLY A 338 4.00 5.35 -5.43
N TYR A 339 3.82 5.43 -6.74
CA TYR A 339 4.23 6.59 -7.54
C TYR A 339 3.41 6.76 -8.82
N SER A 340 3.51 7.97 -9.38
CA SER A 340 3.06 8.27 -10.73
C SER A 340 4.22 8.68 -11.65
N THR A 341 4.10 8.38 -12.94
CA THR A 341 5.11 8.70 -13.96
C THR A 341 5.05 10.14 -14.47
N GLU A 342 3.93 10.85 -14.25
CA GLU A 342 3.74 12.26 -14.64
C GLU A 342 3.85 13.22 -13.44
N ASP A 343 4.41 12.73 -12.32
CA ASP A 343 4.67 13.53 -11.14
C ASP A 343 5.89 14.45 -11.38
N LEU A 344 5.62 15.75 -11.53
CA LEU A 344 6.64 16.77 -11.75
C LEU A 344 7.08 17.47 -10.45
N VAL A 345 6.45 17.15 -9.32
CA VAL A 345 6.78 17.74 -8.01
C VAL A 345 7.76 16.82 -7.28
N VAL A 346 7.45 15.52 -7.20
CA VAL A 346 8.36 14.53 -6.63
C VAL A 346 8.89 13.62 -7.73
N HIS A 347 10.17 13.76 -8.03
CA HIS A 347 10.81 13.04 -9.11
C HIS A 347 10.79 11.51 -8.85
N ILE A 348 10.32 10.72 -9.83
CA ILE A 348 10.18 9.25 -9.75
C ILE A 348 11.44 8.51 -9.28
N ASN A 349 12.63 9.04 -9.57
CA ASN A 349 13.88 8.45 -9.10
C ASN A 349 13.99 8.39 -7.56
N SER A 350 13.29 9.26 -6.83
CA SER A 350 13.19 9.17 -5.38
C SER A 350 12.67 7.78 -4.95
N THR A 351 11.51 7.37 -5.48
CA THR A 351 10.92 6.05 -5.25
C THR A 351 11.82 4.92 -5.74
N ARG A 352 12.33 5.02 -6.97
CA ARG A 352 13.17 3.96 -7.56
C ARG A 352 14.45 3.72 -6.75
N LYS A 353 15.11 4.80 -6.31
CA LYS A 353 16.32 4.75 -5.51
C LYS A 353 16.05 4.22 -4.10
N ALA A 354 14.92 4.60 -3.50
CA ALA A 354 14.53 4.06 -2.21
C ALA A 354 14.28 2.56 -2.25
N LYS A 355 13.48 2.10 -3.21
CA LYS A 355 13.27 0.67 -3.43
C LYS A 355 14.58 -0.07 -3.67
N SER A 356 15.41 0.37 -4.62
CA SER A 356 16.64 -0.34 -4.98
C SER A 356 17.64 -0.39 -3.83
N SER A 357 17.81 0.73 -3.11
CA SER A 357 18.71 0.82 -1.96
C SER A 357 18.25 -0.09 -0.82
N GLN A 358 16.97 -0.07 -0.44
CA GLN A 358 16.47 -0.93 0.63
C GLN A 358 16.49 -2.41 0.25
N ARG A 359 16.14 -2.75 -1.00
CA ARG A 359 16.25 -4.13 -1.52
C ARG A 359 17.68 -4.66 -1.49
N SER A 360 18.70 -3.81 -1.63
CA SER A 360 20.11 -4.23 -1.67
C SER A 360 20.64 -4.75 -0.33
N TYR A 361 19.94 -4.50 0.78
CA TYR A 361 20.28 -5.06 2.09
C TYR A 361 19.88 -6.54 2.25
N TYR A 362 19.07 -7.05 1.33
CA TYR A 362 18.65 -8.46 1.29
C TYR A 362 19.52 -9.25 0.32
N SER A 363 19.78 -10.52 0.65
CA SER A 363 20.42 -11.46 -0.27
C SER A 363 19.60 -11.60 -1.55
N ILE A 364 20.27 -11.73 -2.70
CA ILE A 364 19.63 -12.01 -4.00
C ILE A 364 18.94 -13.39 -4.03
N PHE A 365 19.33 -14.31 -3.15
CA PHE A 365 18.71 -15.64 -3.01
C PHE A 365 17.63 -15.67 -1.91
N ASN A 366 17.10 -14.51 -1.52
CA ASN A 366 16.04 -14.41 -0.53
C ASN A 366 14.87 -13.60 -1.08
N LEU A 367 13.75 -14.27 -1.35
CA LEU A 367 12.56 -13.64 -1.91
C LEU A 367 11.95 -12.59 -0.97
N ASN A 368 12.30 -12.56 0.32
CA ASN A 368 11.88 -11.49 1.23
C ASN A 368 12.33 -10.10 0.77
N ARG A 369 13.33 -9.98 -0.11
CA ARG A 369 13.67 -8.69 -0.75
C ARG A 369 12.48 -8.07 -1.49
N TYR A 370 11.52 -8.88 -1.96
CA TYR A 370 10.31 -8.40 -2.64
C TYR A 370 9.24 -7.85 -1.70
N LYS A 371 9.39 -8.02 -0.38
CA LYS A 371 8.61 -7.30 0.65
C LYS A 371 8.79 -5.78 0.55
N ILE A 372 9.94 -5.35 0.03
CA ILE A 372 10.15 -3.96 -0.39
C ILE A 372 9.74 -3.89 -1.85
N ASN A 373 8.73 -3.12 -2.21
CA ASN A 373 8.27 -2.99 -3.59
C ASN A 373 7.78 -1.57 -3.90
N ASP A 374 7.52 -1.32 -5.17
CA ASP A 374 6.89 -0.10 -5.66
C ASP A 374 5.62 -0.45 -6.42
N PHE A 375 4.70 0.51 -6.50
CA PHE A 375 3.45 0.34 -7.21
C PHE A 375 3.18 1.56 -8.11
N HIS A 376 3.05 1.32 -9.41
CA HIS A 376 2.76 2.37 -10.37
C HIS A 376 1.24 2.56 -10.46
N TRP A 377 0.75 3.74 -10.08
CA TRP A 377 -0.69 4.02 -10.13
C TRP A 377 -1.21 4.31 -11.54
N GLY A 378 -0.33 4.76 -12.44
CA GLY A 378 -0.67 5.34 -13.74
C GLY A 378 -0.07 6.73 -13.92
N ARG A 379 -0.54 7.44 -14.96
CA ARG A 379 -0.01 8.73 -15.43
C ARG A 379 -0.84 9.92 -14.90
N PHE A 380 -0.51 10.37 -13.70
CA PHE A 380 -1.18 11.44 -12.95
C PHE A 380 -0.18 12.53 -12.58
N ASN A 381 -0.64 13.77 -12.53
CA ASN A 381 0.16 14.82 -11.88
C ASN A 381 0.15 14.60 -10.35
N HIS A 382 1.04 15.31 -9.64
CA HIS A 382 1.21 15.14 -8.19
C HIS A 382 -0.08 15.33 -7.38
N GLY A 383 -0.95 16.28 -7.77
CA GLY A 383 -2.21 16.52 -7.05
C GLY A 383 -3.24 15.43 -7.30
N ALA A 384 -3.43 15.04 -8.57
CA ALA A 384 -4.41 14.04 -8.97
C ALA A 384 -4.05 12.62 -8.51
N ALA A 385 -2.75 12.33 -8.32
CA ALA A 385 -2.26 11.03 -7.87
C ALA A 385 -2.67 10.65 -6.43
N ILE A 386 -3.20 11.60 -5.63
CA ILE A 386 -3.67 11.31 -4.26
C ILE A 386 -4.84 10.32 -4.24
N ILE A 387 -5.73 10.36 -5.25
CA ILE A 387 -6.90 9.48 -5.34
C ILE A 387 -6.49 8.01 -5.56
N PRO A 388 -5.71 7.67 -6.60
CA PRO A 388 -5.27 6.28 -6.76
C PRO A 388 -4.35 5.81 -5.62
N TYR A 389 -3.59 6.71 -4.99
CA TYR A 389 -2.86 6.39 -3.76
C TYR A 389 -3.80 5.95 -2.61
N VAL A 390 -4.87 6.70 -2.35
CA VAL A 390 -5.85 6.37 -1.30
C VAL A 390 -6.45 4.99 -1.55
N ILE A 391 -6.83 4.70 -2.79
CA ILE A 391 -7.45 3.44 -3.15
C ILE A 391 -6.46 2.28 -3.00
N ALA A 392 -5.26 2.41 -3.58
CA ALA A 392 -4.27 1.35 -3.55
C ALA A 392 -3.72 1.07 -2.14
N SER A 393 -3.59 2.10 -1.30
CA SER A 393 -3.15 1.94 0.10
C SER A 393 -4.23 1.30 0.98
N ASN A 394 -5.49 1.73 0.89
CA ASN A 394 -6.61 1.08 1.57
C ASN A 394 -6.70 -0.40 1.18
N PHE A 395 -6.59 -0.67 -0.12
CA PHE A 395 -6.61 -2.02 -0.65
C PHE A 395 -5.49 -2.88 -0.06
N LYS A 396 -4.23 -2.43 -0.13
CA LYS A 396 -3.08 -3.17 0.41
C LYS A 396 -3.27 -3.47 1.90
N PHE A 397 -3.64 -2.48 2.71
CA PHE A 397 -3.84 -2.71 4.14
C PHE A 397 -5.00 -3.65 4.42
N ASN A 398 -6.10 -3.57 3.66
CA ASN A 398 -7.24 -4.47 3.80
C ASN A 398 -6.89 -5.93 3.50
N THR A 399 -5.96 -6.19 2.56
CA THR A 399 -5.45 -7.55 2.31
C THR A 399 -4.54 -8.08 3.43
N LEU A 400 -3.99 -7.20 4.26
CA LEU A 400 -3.00 -7.55 5.28
C LEU A 400 -3.55 -7.54 6.71
N ARG A 401 -4.64 -6.82 6.99
CA ARG A 401 -5.13 -6.61 8.37
C ARG A 401 -5.59 -7.89 9.05
N ALA A 402 -5.39 -7.92 10.36
CA ALA A 402 -5.90 -9.00 11.21
C ALA A 402 -7.43 -9.10 11.16
N GLY A 403 -7.94 -10.32 11.21
CA GLY A 403 -9.36 -10.63 11.11
C GLY A 403 -9.92 -10.69 9.69
N GLY A 404 -9.13 -10.34 8.65
CA GLY A 404 -9.53 -10.53 7.24
C GLY A 404 -10.80 -9.80 6.81
N PHE A 405 -11.36 -8.95 7.67
CA PHE A 405 -12.66 -8.31 7.48
C PHE A 405 -12.55 -7.20 6.46
N PHE A 406 -12.29 -7.45 5.17
CA PHE A 406 -12.68 -6.46 4.17
C PHE A 406 -14.20 -6.39 4.22
N ASN A 407 -14.77 -5.22 4.56
CA ASN A 407 -16.21 -5.03 4.43
C ASN A 407 -16.50 -4.88 2.94
N LEU A 408 -16.36 -6.00 2.22
CA LEU A 408 -16.52 -6.12 0.79
C LEU A 408 -17.90 -5.61 0.42
N LYS A 409 -18.93 -5.94 1.22
CA LYS A 409 -20.28 -5.42 1.01
C LYS A 409 -20.37 -3.89 1.02
N ALA A 410 -19.68 -3.23 1.94
CA ALA A 410 -19.58 -1.77 1.97
C ALA A 410 -18.68 -1.20 0.85
N ALA A 411 -17.54 -1.82 0.56
CA ALA A 411 -16.66 -1.39 -0.53
C ALA A 411 -17.29 -1.56 -1.93
N LEU A 412 -18.21 -2.51 -2.06
CA LEU A 412 -18.99 -2.79 -3.28
C LEU A 412 -20.32 -2.02 -3.34
N GLY A 413 -20.75 -1.35 -2.27
CA GLY A 413 -21.97 -0.52 -2.28
C GLY A 413 -23.29 -1.25 -2.06
N PHE A 414 -23.28 -2.46 -1.48
CA PHE A 414 -24.51 -3.22 -1.25
C PHE A 414 -25.42 -2.61 -0.18
N LYS A 415 -26.74 -2.71 -0.39
CA LYS A 415 -27.74 -2.39 0.64
C LYS A 415 -27.69 -3.45 1.74
N ARG A 416 -27.45 -2.98 2.97
CA ARG A 416 -27.51 -3.82 4.17
C ARG A 416 -28.98 -4.11 4.48
N SER A 417 -29.34 -5.38 4.64
CA SER A 417 -30.58 -5.78 5.31
C SER A 417 -30.46 -5.47 6.80
N ASP A 418 -31.49 -4.90 7.43
CA ASP A 418 -31.50 -4.53 8.85
C ASP A 418 -31.35 -5.75 9.79
N ASN A 419 -31.46 -6.98 9.28
CA ASN A 419 -31.33 -8.23 10.05
C ASN A 419 -29.95 -8.90 9.98
N ASP A 420 -28.98 -8.33 9.26
CA ASP A 420 -27.65 -8.96 9.06
C ASP A 420 -26.70 -8.65 10.24
N ASN A 421 -26.99 -9.28 11.39
CA ASN A 421 -26.19 -9.20 12.62
C ASN A 421 -25.11 -10.30 12.72
N THR A 422 -25.03 -11.19 11.74
CA THR A 422 -24.02 -12.26 11.67
C THR A 422 -23.11 -12.00 10.48
N ILE A 423 -22.02 -11.28 10.71
CA ILE A 423 -20.87 -11.33 9.78
C ILE A 423 -20.24 -12.70 10.02
N THR A 424 -20.62 -13.71 9.25
CA THR A 424 -19.88 -14.97 9.21
C THR A 424 -18.53 -14.72 8.51
N GLU A 425 -17.46 -15.29 9.05
CA GLU A 425 -16.07 -15.18 8.56
C GLU A 425 -15.85 -15.74 7.13
N GLN A 426 -16.92 -16.12 6.42
CA GLN A 426 -16.88 -16.98 5.23
C GLN A 426 -17.71 -16.48 4.03
N GLU A 427 -18.06 -15.20 3.95
CA GLU A 427 -18.61 -14.68 2.68
C GLU A 427 -17.48 -14.44 1.67
N ASN A 428 -17.29 -15.46 0.83
CA ASN A 428 -16.32 -15.63 -0.24
C ASN A 428 -15.81 -14.34 -0.90
N ALA A 429 -14.56 -14.01 -0.55
CA ALA A 429 -13.46 -13.67 -1.43
C ALA A 429 -13.81 -13.36 -2.90
N ILE A 430 -14.17 -12.12 -3.18
CA ILE A 430 -13.37 -11.41 -4.18
C ILE A 430 -12.16 -10.94 -3.38
N ILE A 431 -11.15 -11.80 -3.23
CA ILE A 431 -9.79 -11.29 -2.99
C ILE A 431 -9.53 -10.55 -4.29
N PRO A 432 -9.49 -9.22 -4.31
CA PRO A 432 -9.12 -8.56 -5.53
C PRO A 432 -7.62 -8.86 -5.64
N THR A 433 -7.32 -9.83 -6.48
CA THR A 433 -6.04 -10.50 -6.48
C THR A 433 -5.00 -9.58 -7.09
N TYR A 434 -3.84 -9.54 -6.44
CA TYR A 434 -2.57 -9.11 -7.04
C TYR A 434 -2.05 -10.11 -8.10
N SER A 435 -2.89 -11.03 -8.58
CA SER A 435 -2.51 -12.04 -9.57
C SER A 435 -3.10 -11.69 -10.93
N ASN A 436 -2.31 -11.95 -11.97
CA ASN A 436 -2.64 -11.58 -13.34
C ASN A 436 -3.70 -12.47 -13.98
N ILE A 437 -4.28 -13.42 -13.25
CA ILE A 437 -4.74 -14.66 -13.87
C ILE A 437 -6.08 -15.09 -13.26
N ASP A 438 -7.10 -14.89 -14.09
CA ASP A 438 -8.48 -15.35 -13.93
C ASP A 438 -9.22 -14.81 -12.70
N LEU A 439 -9.41 -13.48 -12.68
CA LEU A 439 -10.45 -12.85 -11.86
C LEU A 439 -11.82 -13.28 -12.40
N GLN A 440 -12.28 -14.46 -11.98
CA GLN A 440 -13.67 -14.83 -12.13
C GLN A 440 -14.46 -14.01 -11.12
N LEU A 441 -15.20 -13.03 -11.63
CA LEU A 441 -16.29 -12.43 -10.87
C LEU A 441 -17.26 -13.55 -10.47
N ASP A 442 -17.83 -13.45 -9.29
CA ASP A 442 -18.85 -14.39 -8.80
C ASP A 442 -19.95 -14.60 -9.86
N VAL A 443 -20.57 -15.78 -9.90
CA VAL A 443 -21.52 -16.22 -10.95
C VAL A 443 -22.73 -15.29 -11.12
N HIS A 444 -23.00 -14.43 -10.14
CA HIS A 444 -24.07 -13.44 -10.14
C HIS A 444 -23.63 -12.03 -10.56
N THR A 445 -22.36 -11.84 -10.95
CA THR A 445 -21.77 -10.54 -11.29
C THR A 445 -21.27 -10.53 -12.73
N THR A 446 -21.73 -9.57 -13.52
CA THR A 446 -21.28 -9.33 -14.90
C THR A 446 -20.43 -8.07 -14.96
N LEU A 447 -19.28 -8.14 -15.64
CA LEU A 447 -18.47 -6.97 -15.94
C LEU A 447 -19.07 -6.24 -17.14
N GLU A 448 -19.50 -4.99 -16.94
CA GLU A 448 -19.99 -4.16 -18.05
C GLU A 448 -18.83 -3.54 -18.83
N ASN A 449 -17.93 -2.87 -18.10
CA ASN A 449 -16.72 -2.26 -18.65
C ASN A 449 -15.75 -1.84 -17.54
N ILE A 450 -14.51 -1.60 -17.95
CA ILE A 450 -13.44 -1.06 -17.11
C ILE A 450 -13.21 0.39 -17.50
N THR A 451 -13.10 1.29 -16.52
CA THR A 451 -12.74 2.70 -16.73
C THR A 451 -11.46 3.05 -15.98
N SER A 452 -10.52 3.68 -16.67
CA SER A 452 -9.33 4.25 -16.03
C SER A 452 -9.71 5.41 -15.11
N PHE A 453 -8.87 5.65 -14.10
CA PHE A 453 -8.85 6.94 -13.42
C PHE A 453 -8.31 7.96 -14.42
N SER A 454 -9.18 8.76 -15.05
CA SER A 454 -8.75 9.80 -15.98
C SER A 454 -8.42 11.08 -15.23
N ASN A 455 -7.31 11.73 -15.56
CA ASN A 455 -7.17 13.17 -15.34
C ASN A 455 -8.31 13.87 -16.13
N GLU A 456 -9.10 14.72 -15.47
CA GLU A 456 -10.21 15.47 -16.09
C GLU A 456 -9.79 16.31 -17.32
N ASN A 457 -8.49 16.52 -17.54
CA ASN A 457 -7.93 17.25 -18.68
C ASN A 457 -7.54 16.40 -19.89
N ASN A 458 -7.74 15.07 -19.88
CA ASN A 458 -7.45 14.20 -21.04
C ASN A 458 -8.73 13.51 -21.54
N ILE A 459 -9.47 14.22 -22.40
CA ILE A 459 -10.67 13.74 -23.10
C ILE A 459 -10.39 12.48 -23.94
N ASN A 460 -9.11 12.19 -24.26
CA ASN A 460 -8.70 11.10 -25.13
C ASN A 460 -8.26 9.80 -24.41
N ALA A 461 -8.28 9.73 -23.07
CA ALA A 461 -7.76 8.57 -22.32
C ALA A 461 -8.85 7.64 -21.74
N ARG A 462 -10.08 7.68 -22.28
CA ARG A 462 -11.12 6.70 -21.95
C ARG A 462 -10.88 5.40 -22.70
N THR A 463 -9.94 4.58 -22.24
CA THR A 463 -9.84 3.20 -22.70
C THR A 463 -10.91 2.40 -21.97
N GLN A 464 -12.04 2.13 -22.64
CA GLN A 464 -13.01 1.15 -22.19
C GLN A 464 -12.53 -0.21 -22.70
N THR A 465 -12.25 -1.13 -21.77
CA THR A 465 -11.95 -2.53 -22.07
C THR A 465 -12.84 -3.41 -21.19
N ASN A 466 -13.15 -4.60 -21.67
CA ASN A 466 -13.90 -5.62 -20.92
C ASN A 466 -13.01 -6.80 -20.53
N ASP A 467 -11.71 -6.72 -20.83
CA ASP A 467 -10.73 -7.77 -20.54
C ASP A 467 -9.75 -7.31 -19.45
N LEU A 468 -9.89 -7.88 -18.25
CA LEU A 468 -9.01 -7.63 -17.11
C LEU A 468 -7.56 -8.06 -17.37
N ASN A 469 -7.34 -9.03 -18.27
CA ASN A 469 -6.01 -9.54 -18.59
C ASN A 469 -5.21 -8.56 -19.48
N SER A 470 -5.91 -7.70 -20.22
CA SER A 470 -5.32 -6.66 -21.06
C SER A 470 -4.81 -5.42 -20.30
N LEU A 471 -5.15 -5.30 -19.01
CA LEU A 471 -4.81 -4.13 -18.21
C LEU A 471 -3.33 -4.07 -17.84
N GLN A 472 -2.75 -2.88 -17.94
CA GLN A 472 -1.45 -2.55 -17.35
C GLN A 472 -1.58 -2.38 -15.83
N ASP A 473 -0.45 -2.34 -15.13
CA ASP A 473 -0.43 -2.02 -13.71
C ASP A 473 -0.98 -0.62 -13.45
N GLY A 474 -1.86 -0.52 -12.45
CA GLY A 474 -2.52 0.72 -12.12
C GLY A 474 -3.80 0.53 -11.32
N VAL A 475 -4.50 1.64 -11.12
CA VAL A 475 -5.80 1.67 -10.44
C VAL A 475 -6.90 1.96 -11.47
N TYR A 476 -8.00 1.23 -11.36
CA TYR A 476 -9.13 1.24 -12.30
C TYR A 476 -10.46 1.20 -11.55
N TYR A 477 -11.53 1.57 -12.26
CA TYR A 477 -12.89 1.34 -11.82
C TYR A 477 -13.51 0.24 -12.67
N LEU A 478 -14.02 -0.81 -12.04
CA LEU A 478 -14.85 -1.82 -12.69
C LEU A 478 -16.30 -1.38 -12.58
N ASN A 479 -16.99 -1.24 -13.71
CA ASN A 479 -18.43 -1.08 -13.74
C ASN A 479 -19.02 -2.47 -13.91
N ILE A 480 -19.75 -2.92 -12.90
CA ILE A 480 -20.33 -4.26 -12.82
C ILE A 480 -21.85 -4.15 -12.68
N GLU A 481 -22.55 -5.17 -13.13
CA GLU A 481 -23.95 -5.41 -12.80
C GLU A 481 -24.02 -6.68 -11.94
N ARG A 482 -24.65 -6.59 -10.77
CA ARG A 482 -24.85 -7.73 -9.88
C ARG A 482 -26.28 -7.72 -9.38
N GLU A 483 -26.99 -8.83 -9.54
CA GLU A 483 -28.40 -8.96 -9.12
C GLU A 483 -29.32 -7.86 -9.71
N GLY A 484 -29.00 -7.35 -10.91
CA GLY A 484 -29.76 -6.29 -11.59
C GLY A 484 -29.46 -4.86 -11.13
N GLU A 485 -28.52 -4.65 -10.18
CA GLU A 485 -28.04 -3.33 -9.79
C GLU A 485 -26.66 -3.04 -10.41
N LYS A 486 -26.51 -1.85 -11.04
CA LYS A 486 -25.23 -1.38 -11.60
C LYS A 486 -24.39 -0.69 -10.53
N GLN A 487 -23.10 -1.01 -10.48
CA GLN A 487 -22.17 -0.53 -9.46
C GLN A 487 -20.79 -0.25 -10.05
N THR A 488 -20.06 0.68 -9.41
CA THR A 488 -18.68 1.00 -9.77
C THR A 488 -17.77 0.70 -8.59
N ILE A 489 -16.76 -0.15 -8.78
CA ILE A 489 -15.88 -0.60 -7.72
C ILE A 489 -14.42 -0.31 -8.07
N PRO A 490 -13.59 0.14 -7.11
CA PRO A 490 -12.17 0.31 -7.36
C PRO A 490 -11.48 -1.04 -7.54
N PHE A 491 -10.50 -1.09 -8.43
CA PHE A 491 -9.71 -2.26 -8.76
C PHE A 491 -8.24 -1.89 -8.92
N VAL A 492 -7.35 -2.74 -8.41
CA VAL A 492 -5.90 -2.54 -8.43
C VAL A 492 -5.29 -3.67 -9.24
N LYS A 493 -4.72 -3.35 -10.40
CA LYS A 493 -3.96 -4.28 -11.22
C LYS A 493 -2.49 -4.16 -10.86
N ASN A 494 -1.87 -5.28 -10.51
CA ASN A 494 -0.44 -5.37 -10.25
C ASN A 494 0.11 -6.67 -10.83
N THR A 495 1.11 -6.56 -11.67
CA THR A 495 1.75 -7.71 -12.30
C THR A 495 2.78 -8.32 -11.34
N PRO A 496 2.74 -9.63 -11.09
CA PRO A 496 3.78 -10.32 -10.33
C PRO A 496 5.17 -10.07 -10.90
N VAL A 497 6.17 -9.97 -10.02
CA VAL A 497 7.54 -9.79 -10.47
C VAL A 497 8.09 -11.12 -11.00
N VAL A 498 8.56 -11.13 -12.23
CA VAL A 498 9.24 -12.29 -12.80
C VAL A 498 10.68 -12.34 -12.27
N VAL A 499 11.09 -13.51 -11.76
CA VAL A 499 12.41 -13.79 -11.21
C VAL A 499 13.00 -15.03 -11.87
N ASP A 500 14.32 -15.14 -11.83
CA ASP A 500 15.01 -16.33 -12.33
C ASP A 500 14.70 -17.54 -11.42
N GLU A 501 14.68 -18.74 -12.01
CA GLU A 501 14.41 -19.98 -11.25
C GLU A 501 15.38 -20.14 -10.08
N ASN A 502 16.66 -19.80 -10.26
CA ASN A 502 17.69 -19.90 -9.22
C ASN A 502 17.50 -18.92 -8.04
N GLU A 503 16.75 -17.83 -8.23
CA GLU A 503 16.35 -16.91 -7.17
C GLU A 503 15.16 -17.47 -6.39
N ALA A 504 14.19 -18.08 -7.09
CA ALA A 504 12.98 -18.63 -6.48
C ALA A 504 13.15 -20.03 -5.85
N VAL A 505 14.00 -20.88 -6.42
CA VAL A 505 14.15 -22.29 -6.04
C VAL A 505 15.38 -22.47 -5.15
N LYS A 506 15.14 -22.92 -3.93
CA LYS A 506 16.17 -23.29 -2.94
C LYS A 506 16.80 -24.64 -3.25
N SER A 507 15.98 -25.60 -3.68
CA SER A 507 16.45 -26.93 -4.07
C SER A 507 15.43 -27.61 -4.97
N ASP A 508 15.92 -28.35 -5.95
CA ASP A 508 15.12 -29.27 -6.76
C ASP A 508 15.76 -30.66 -6.68
N LYS A 509 15.07 -31.60 -6.03
CA LYS A 509 15.57 -32.97 -5.82
C LYS A 509 14.45 -33.98 -6.00
N ASN A 510 14.65 -34.95 -6.88
CA ASN A 510 13.73 -36.07 -7.11
C ASN A 510 12.28 -35.62 -7.43
N GLY A 511 12.13 -34.54 -8.19
CA GLY A 511 10.83 -33.96 -8.53
C GLY A 511 10.15 -33.19 -7.40
N LEU A 512 10.86 -32.85 -6.31
CA LEU A 512 10.36 -32.01 -5.23
C LEU A 512 11.10 -30.66 -5.23
N ILE A 513 10.36 -29.56 -5.41
CA ILE A 513 10.89 -28.19 -5.37
C ILE A 513 10.71 -27.59 -3.98
N ARG A 514 11.79 -27.06 -3.43
CA ARG A 514 11.77 -26.13 -2.29
C ARG A 514 12.04 -24.72 -2.76
N LEU A 515 11.29 -23.75 -2.22
CA LEU A 515 11.35 -22.35 -2.60
C LEU A 515 12.21 -21.55 -1.61
N ASN A 516 12.81 -20.45 -2.07
CA ASN A 516 13.53 -19.46 -1.26
C ASN A 516 12.55 -18.46 -0.60
N VAL A 517 11.49 -18.98 0.03
CA VAL A 517 10.49 -18.22 0.78
C VAL A 517 10.41 -18.77 2.20
N ASP A 518 10.14 -17.91 3.18
CA ASP A 518 9.84 -18.35 4.53
C ASP A 518 8.47 -19.04 4.56
N ASP A 519 8.40 -20.23 5.16
CA ASP A 519 7.16 -21.04 5.15
C ASP A 519 5.97 -20.35 5.80
N SER A 520 6.23 -19.51 6.81
CA SER A 520 5.20 -18.70 7.48
C SER A 520 4.64 -17.61 6.59
N ASP A 521 5.39 -17.21 5.57
CA ASP A 521 5.04 -16.11 4.69
C ASP A 521 4.37 -16.59 3.40
N LEU A 522 4.54 -17.86 3.04
CA LEU A 522 3.87 -18.47 1.89
C LEU A 522 2.37 -18.59 2.15
N PHE A 523 1.57 -18.11 1.20
CA PHE A 523 0.12 -18.30 1.20
C PHE A 523 -0.28 -19.47 0.29
N GLN A 524 0.18 -19.46 -0.96
CA GLN A 524 0.02 -20.57 -1.90
C GLN A 524 1.00 -20.42 -3.08
N VAL A 525 1.09 -21.47 -3.90
CA VAL A 525 1.75 -21.44 -5.21
C VAL A 525 0.74 -21.85 -6.27
N ASN A 526 0.52 -20.98 -7.26
CA ASN A 526 -0.24 -21.36 -8.44
C ASN A 526 0.74 -21.92 -9.48
N ILE A 527 0.39 -23.05 -10.08
CA ILE A 527 1.14 -23.65 -11.20
C ILE A 527 0.33 -23.43 -12.45
N LEU A 528 0.97 -22.87 -13.47
CA LEU A 528 0.32 -22.40 -14.67
C LEU A 528 0.91 -23.01 -15.93
N GLU A 529 0.04 -23.33 -16.87
CA GLU A 529 0.39 -23.74 -18.22
C GLU A 529 -0.32 -22.80 -19.21
N ASN A 530 0.44 -22.19 -20.13
CA ASN A 530 -0.08 -21.21 -21.10
C ASN A 530 -0.93 -20.09 -20.45
N GLY A 531 -0.50 -19.63 -19.26
CA GLY A 531 -1.17 -18.56 -18.51
C GLY A 531 -2.46 -18.98 -17.79
N LYS A 532 -2.82 -20.28 -17.77
CA LYS A 532 -3.97 -20.79 -17.01
C LYS A 532 -3.51 -21.59 -15.81
N ILE A 533 -4.14 -21.36 -14.65
CA ILE A 533 -3.89 -22.14 -13.44
C ILE A 533 -4.37 -23.57 -13.67
N ILE A 534 -3.47 -24.53 -13.55
CA ILE A 534 -3.77 -25.97 -13.63
C ILE A 534 -3.74 -26.65 -12.26
N GLU A 535 -2.99 -26.09 -11.32
CA GLU A 535 -2.83 -26.62 -9.96
C GLU A 535 -2.58 -25.48 -8.98
N ILE A 536 -3.10 -25.62 -7.75
CA ILE A 536 -2.87 -24.69 -6.65
C ILE A 536 -2.31 -25.50 -5.48
N VAL A 537 -1.07 -25.20 -5.09
CA VAL A 537 -0.43 -25.79 -3.91
C VAL A 537 -0.61 -24.84 -2.75
N LYS A 538 -1.47 -25.21 -1.80
CA LYS A 538 -1.72 -24.41 -0.59
C LYS A 538 -0.50 -24.45 0.33
N ALA A 539 -0.32 -23.42 1.16
CA ALA A 539 0.77 -23.38 2.14
C ALA A 539 0.81 -24.61 3.07
N GLU A 540 -0.35 -25.09 3.50
CA GLU A 540 -0.46 -26.29 4.36
C GLU A 540 0.09 -27.55 3.66
N ASP A 541 -0.31 -27.77 2.40
CA ASP A 541 0.16 -28.91 1.60
C ASP A 541 1.65 -28.79 1.28
N TYR A 542 2.10 -27.58 0.96
CA TYR A 542 3.51 -27.27 0.75
C TYR A 542 4.36 -27.59 1.98
N GLN A 543 3.93 -27.18 3.18
CA GLN A 543 4.63 -27.46 4.43
C GLN A 543 4.62 -28.96 4.75
N LYS A 544 3.47 -29.62 4.59
CA LYS A 544 3.31 -31.07 4.83
C LYS A 544 4.21 -31.91 3.91
N ASN A 545 4.29 -31.54 2.64
CA ASN A 545 5.08 -32.24 1.63
C ASN A 545 6.55 -31.76 1.59
N ASN A 546 6.89 -30.74 2.40
CA ASN A 546 8.19 -30.07 2.40
C ASN A 546 8.61 -29.58 1.00
N GLY A 547 7.67 -29.05 0.23
CA GLY A 547 7.90 -28.56 -1.13
C GLY A 547 6.69 -28.72 -2.06
N ILE A 548 6.92 -28.42 -3.34
CA ILE A 548 6.00 -28.66 -4.44
C ILE A 548 6.39 -29.99 -5.09
N ASP A 549 5.47 -30.96 -5.11
CA ASP A 549 5.69 -32.24 -5.79
C ASP A 549 5.35 -32.11 -7.28
N LEU A 550 6.35 -32.26 -8.14
CA LEU A 550 6.23 -32.17 -9.59
C LEU A 550 5.94 -33.52 -10.25
N LYS A 551 5.92 -34.63 -9.51
CA LYS A 551 5.83 -35.98 -10.11
C LYS A 551 4.56 -36.21 -10.91
N ASN A 552 3.52 -35.42 -10.65
CA ASN A 552 2.26 -35.48 -11.38
C ASN A 552 2.21 -34.51 -12.56
N LEU A 553 3.21 -33.66 -12.74
CA LEU A 553 3.30 -32.76 -13.89
C LEU A 553 3.96 -33.48 -15.06
N VAL A 554 3.25 -33.44 -16.20
CA VAL A 554 3.70 -33.95 -17.50
C VAL A 554 4.82 -33.05 -18.05
N ASP A 555 5.67 -33.58 -18.93
CA ASP A 555 6.68 -32.80 -19.64
C ASP A 555 6.10 -31.51 -20.25
N GLY A 556 6.75 -30.38 -19.99
CA GLY A 556 6.30 -29.08 -20.48
C GLY A 556 6.91 -27.90 -19.73
N ASP A 557 6.56 -26.71 -20.20
CA ASP A 557 6.95 -25.44 -19.60
C ASP A 557 5.83 -24.91 -18.70
N TYR A 558 6.18 -24.59 -17.46
CA TYR A 558 5.24 -24.10 -16.47
C TYR A 558 5.72 -22.79 -15.86
N THR A 559 4.77 -21.93 -15.52
CA THR A 559 5.01 -20.76 -14.68
C THR A 559 4.55 -21.08 -13.27
N PHE A 560 5.39 -20.82 -12.28
CA PHE A 560 5.08 -20.95 -10.87
C PHE A 560 4.89 -19.55 -10.30
N GLU A 561 3.68 -19.23 -9.88
CA GLU A 561 3.35 -17.98 -9.19
C GLU A 561 3.34 -18.21 -7.69
N VAL A 562 4.40 -17.73 -7.02
CA VAL A 562 4.57 -17.83 -5.57
C VAL A 562 3.89 -16.62 -4.92
N ILE A 563 2.81 -16.87 -4.19
CA ILE A 563 2.04 -15.86 -3.49
C ILE A 563 2.45 -15.91 -2.02
N ALA A 564 3.17 -14.87 -1.58
CA ALA A 564 3.45 -14.61 -0.18
C ALA A 564 2.52 -13.51 0.36
N HIS A 565 2.45 -13.34 1.68
CA HIS A 565 1.58 -12.33 2.31
C HIS A 565 1.83 -10.91 1.78
N ASP A 566 3.09 -10.52 1.56
CA ASP A 566 3.45 -9.15 1.19
C ASP A 566 3.82 -8.95 -0.28
N TYR A 567 4.10 -10.03 -1.02
CA TYR A 567 4.58 -9.97 -2.40
C TYR A 567 4.15 -11.20 -3.21
N THR A 568 4.12 -11.04 -4.54
CA THR A 568 3.92 -12.12 -5.49
C THR A 568 5.06 -12.12 -6.51
N VAL A 569 5.68 -13.27 -6.71
CA VAL A 569 6.71 -13.47 -7.74
C VAL A 569 6.34 -14.63 -8.66
N GLN A 570 6.84 -14.60 -9.89
CA GLN A 570 6.71 -15.67 -10.86
C GLN A 570 8.08 -16.15 -11.32
N PHE A 571 8.26 -17.45 -11.51
CA PHE A 571 9.40 -18.00 -12.23
C PHE A 571 8.93 -19.08 -13.19
N ASN A 572 9.69 -19.28 -14.27
CA ASN A 572 9.40 -20.31 -15.25
C ASN A 572 10.29 -21.52 -15.02
N LYS A 573 9.76 -22.72 -15.23
CA LYS A 573 10.52 -23.97 -15.15
C LYS A 573 10.01 -24.96 -16.20
N SER A 574 10.96 -25.52 -16.94
CA SER A 574 10.71 -26.68 -17.81
C SER A 574 10.80 -27.96 -16.98
N ILE A 575 9.77 -28.79 -17.06
CA ILE A 575 9.70 -30.10 -16.39
C ILE A 575 9.95 -31.18 -17.44
N ALA A 576 10.86 -32.10 -17.11
CA ALA A 576 11.16 -33.30 -17.89
C ALA A 576 11.07 -34.53 -16.98
N ASN A 577 9.86 -35.08 -16.87
CA ASN A 577 9.52 -36.30 -16.17
C ASN A 577 9.37 -37.46 -17.17
N SER A 578 10.43 -38.26 -17.33
CA SER A 578 10.50 -39.36 -18.29
C SER A 578 9.35 -40.38 -18.17
N ASP A 579 8.77 -40.53 -16.98
CA ASP A 579 7.69 -41.48 -16.71
C ASP A 579 6.31 -40.95 -17.15
N LEU A 580 6.17 -39.62 -17.35
CA LEU A 580 4.93 -38.95 -17.74
C LEU A 580 5.07 -38.17 -19.06
N LYS A 581 5.85 -38.71 -20.00
CA LYS A 581 6.02 -38.12 -21.32
C LYS A 581 4.82 -38.43 -22.23
N ILE A 582 4.35 -37.45 -23.02
CA ILE A 582 3.28 -37.68 -24.01
C ILE A 582 3.84 -38.38 -25.25
N GLU A 583 4.10 -39.68 -25.13
CA GLU A 583 4.50 -40.53 -26.25
C GLU A 583 3.27 -40.99 -27.06
N ASP A 584 2.14 -41.30 -26.40
CA ASP A 584 0.92 -41.88 -27.00
C ASP A 584 -0.27 -40.90 -27.09
N ASP A 585 -0.19 -39.77 -27.80
CA ASP A 585 -1.29 -38.75 -27.95
C ASP A 585 -1.91 -38.16 -26.65
N PHE A 586 -1.70 -38.78 -25.49
CA PHE A 586 -2.22 -38.43 -24.17
C PHE A 586 -1.42 -39.12 -23.05
N VAL A 587 -1.56 -38.61 -21.82
CA VAL A 587 -1.01 -39.16 -20.58
C VAL A 587 -2.11 -39.19 -19.51
N LEU A 588 -2.10 -40.25 -18.72
CA LEU A 588 -2.94 -40.41 -17.54
C LEU A 588 -2.05 -40.44 -16.30
N PHE A 589 -2.41 -39.67 -15.28
CA PHE A 589 -1.73 -39.67 -13.99
C PHE A 589 -2.73 -39.39 -12.88
N SER A 590 -2.38 -39.67 -11.63
CA SER A 590 -3.27 -39.50 -10.49
C SER A 590 -2.72 -38.53 -9.45
N SER A 591 -3.59 -37.69 -8.91
CA SER A 591 -3.32 -36.82 -7.75
C SER A 591 -4.58 -36.70 -6.90
N ASP A 592 -4.46 -36.74 -5.58
CA ASP A 592 -5.59 -36.63 -4.62
C ASP A 592 -6.81 -37.52 -4.92
N ASN A 593 -6.54 -38.78 -5.26
CA ASN A 593 -7.55 -39.75 -5.70
C ASN A 593 -8.40 -39.28 -6.90
N LYS A 594 -7.87 -38.41 -7.75
CA LYS A 594 -8.44 -38.03 -9.04
C LYS A 594 -7.57 -38.59 -10.16
N ILE A 595 -8.19 -38.83 -11.31
CA ILE A 595 -7.47 -39.17 -12.53
C ILE A 595 -7.40 -37.92 -13.40
N ASN A 596 -6.18 -37.50 -13.71
CA ASN A 596 -5.89 -36.39 -14.60
C ASN A 596 -5.56 -36.91 -15.99
N ILE A 597 -6.08 -36.24 -17.00
CA ILE A 597 -5.88 -36.58 -18.41
C ILE A 597 -5.34 -35.35 -19.12
N LYS A 598 -4.21 -35.53 -19.79
CA LYS A 598 -3.64 -34.53 -20.70
C LYS A 598 -3.48 -35.14 -22.07
N SER A 599 -3.90 -34.45 -23.12
CA SER A 599 -3.92 -34.92 -24.50
C SER A 599 -3.30 -33.89 -25.44
N LYS A 600 -2.70 -34.31 -26.56
CA LYS A 600 -2.23 -33.40 -27.63
C LYS A 600 -3.39 -32.71 -28.35
N ILE A 601 -4.56 -33.33 -28.34
CA ILE A 601 -5.78 -32.86 -29.00
C ILE A 601 -6.83 -32.58 -27.94
N ASN A 602 -7.65 -31.54 -28.12
CA ASN A 602 -8.72 -31.23 -27.18
C ASN A 602 -9.66 -32.42 -26.98
N ILE A 603 -10.03 -32.65 -25.73
CA ILE A 603 -10.97 -33.66 -25.29
C ILE A 603 -12.38 -33.07 -25.45
N LYS A 604 -13.27 -33.81 -26.09
CA LYS A 604 -14.69 -33.50 -26.26
C LYS A 604 -15.52 -34.06 -25.10
N GLU A 605 -15.26 -35.31 -24.72
CA GLU A 605 -16.02 -36.05 -23.70
C GLU A 605 -15.12 -37.04 -22.97
N ILE A 606 -15.45 -37.33 -21.71
CA ILE A 606 -14.84 -38.37 -20.87
C ILE A 606 -15.92 -39.16 -20.12
N GLU A 607 -15.72 -40.47 -20.02
CA GLU A 607 -16.51 -41.41 -19.23
C GLU A 607 -15.56 -42.34 -18.46
N VAL A 608 -15.82 -42.55 -17.17
CA VAL A 608 -15.02 -43.43 -16.31
C VAL A 608 -15.91 -44.50 -15.72
N TYR A 609 -15.52 -45.75 -15.92
CA TYR A 609 -16.23 -46.93 -15.46
C TYR A 609 -15.39 -47.69 -14.43
N ASP A 610 -16.02 -48.19 -13.37
CA ASP A 610 -15.38 -49.19 -12.52
C ASP A 610 -15.36 -50.57 -13.21
N LEU A 611 -14.73 -51.57 -12.58
CA LEU A 611 -14.67 -52.93 -13.13
C LEU A 611 -16.03 -53.64 -13.23
N SER A 612 -17.07 -53.14 -12.55
CA SER A 612 -18.44 -53.66 -12.68
C SER A 612 -19.19 -53.07 -13.88
N GLY A 613 -18.58 -52.10 -14.58
CA GLY A 613 -19.19 -51.38 -15.69
C GLY A 613 -20.07 -50.21 -15.24
N HIS A 614 -20.08 -49.87 -13.95
CA HIS A 614 -20.81 -48.72 -13.45
C HIS A 614 -20.08 -47.42 -13.80
N SER A 615 -20.80 -46.46 -14.39
CA SER A 615 -20.26 -45.14 -14.73
C SER A 615 -20.10 -44.32 -13.45
N THR A 616 -18.86 -44.07 -13.06
CA THR A 616 -18.49 -43.35 -11.84
C THR A 616 -18.25 -41.86 -12.11
N TYR A 617 -17.97 -41.48 -13.35
CA TYR A 617 -17.77 -40.10 -13.75
C TYR A 617 -18.06 -39.93 -15.25
N ARG A 618 -18.76 -38.85 -15.62
CA ARG A 618 -18.96 -38.45 -17.00
C ARG A 618 -18.93 -36.93 -17.13
N LYS A 619 -18.26 -36.44 -18.16
CA LYS A 619 -18.23 -35.00 -18.49
C LYS A 619 -18.17 -34.81 -20.00
N GLU A 620 -19.12 -34.05 -20.51
CA GLU A 620 -19.25 -33.69 -21.93
C GLU A 620 -18.84 -32.22 -22.17
N ASN A 621 -18.70 -31.83 -23.44
CA ASN A 621 -18.41 -30.46 -23.87
C ASN A 621 -17.15 -29.84 -23.24
N ILE A 622 -16.10 -30.64 -23.04
CA ILE A 622 -14.87 -30.20 -22.37
C ILE A 622 -14.10 -29.20 -23.24
N ASN A 623 -13.93 -29.50 -24.53
CA ASN A 623 -13.17 -28.74 -25.53
C ASN A 623 -11.83 -28.18 -25.03
N ASN A 624 -11.10 -28.99 -24.26
CA ASN A 624 -9.83 -28.60 -23.66
C ASN A 624 -8.85 -29.77 -23.70
N ASN A 625 -7.56 -29.50 -23.78
CA ASN A 625 -6.52 -30.52 -23.87
C ASN A 625 -6.19 -31.18 -22.52
N THR A 626 -6.72 -30.65 -21.42
CA THR A 626 -6.63 -31.20 -20.07
C THR A 626 -8.01 -31.35 -19.43
N THR A 627 -8.19 -32.40 -18.62
CA THR A 627 -9.37 -32.60 -17.76
C THR A 627 -9.02 -33.48 -16.56
N GLN A 628 -9.86 -33.45 -15.52
CA GLN A 628 -9.70 -34.28 -14.32
C GLN A 628 -11.06 -34.84 -13.86
N THR A 629 -11.04 -36.01 -13.23
CA THR A 629 -12.23 -36.58 -12.58
C THR A 629 -12.56 -35.88 -11.26
N THR A 630 -13.74 -36.14 -10.71
CA THR A 630 -13.96 -35.98 -9.26
C THR A 630 -13.10 -36.97 -8.48
N SER A 631 -13.02 -36.82 -7.15
CA SER A 631 -12.33 -37.80 -6.31
C SER A 631 -13.04 -39.16 -6.42
N LEU A 632 -12.26 -40.21 -6.64
CA LEU A 632 -12.70 -41.60 -6.81
C LEU A 632 -12.10 -42.47 -5.69
N SER A 633 -12.69 -43.61 -5.40
CA SER A 633 -12.08 -44.58 -4.49
C SER A 633 -10.85 -45.24 -5.12
N LYS A 634 -9.93 -45.78 -4.31
CA LYS A 634 -8.82 -46.59 -4.84
C LYS A 634 -9.38 -47.81 -5.57
N GLY A 635 -8.89 -48.08 -6.77
CA GLY A 635 -9.47 -49.09 -7.63
C GLY A 635 -8.94 -49.07 -9.05
N VAL A 636 -9.45 -49.99 -9.86
CA VAL A 636 -9.13 -50.09 -11.29
C VAL A 636 -10.30 -49.55 -12.08
N TYR A 637 -10.00 -48.66 -13.01
CA TYR A 637 -10.97 -47.95 -13.82
C TYR A 637 -10.71 -48.17 -15.32
N ILE A 638 -11.79 -48.19 -16.09
CA ILE A 638 -11.75 -48.06 -17.54
C ILE A 638 -12.15 -46.63 -17.89
N ILE A 639 -11.23 -45.90 -18.49
CA ILE A 639 -11.42 -44.51 -18.89
C ILE A 639 -11.62 -44.50 -20.39
N LYS A 640 -12.73 -43.93 -20.83
CA LYS A 640 -13.03 -43.68 -22.24
C LYS A 640 -13.09 -42.18 -22.45
N PHE A 641 -12.42 -41.67 -23.48
CA PHE A 641 -12.53 -40.26 -23.85
C PHE A 641 -12.57 -40.09 -25.36
N VAL A 642 -13.29 -39.06 -25.78
CA VAL A 642 -13.51 -38.69 -27.18
C VAL A 642 -12.77 -37.38 -27.41
N LEU A 643 -11.95 -37.31 -28.44
CA LEU A 643 -11.24 -36.10 -28.85
C LEU A 643 -12.10 -35.27 -29.82
N VAL A 644 -11.81 -33.97 -29.96
CA VAL A 644 -12.56 -33.07 -30.86
C VAL A 644 -12.46 -33.47 -32.34
N ASN A 645 -11.41 -34.19 -32.73
CA ASN A 645 -11.27 -34.77 -34.06
C ASN A 645 -12.06 -36.09 -34.25
N GLY A 646 -12.85 -36.51 -33.25
CA GLY A 646 -13.68 -37.72 -33.29
C GLY A 646 -12.96 -39.00 -32.87
N LYS A 647 -11.65 -38.97 -32.57
CA LYS A 647 -10.91 -40.16 -32.11
C LYS A 647 -11.39 -40.57 -30.71
N ILE A 648 -11.78 -41.82 -30.54
CA ILE A 648 -12.17 -42.40 -29.25
C ILE A 648 -10.99 -43.21 -28.72
N ILE A 649 -10.67 -43.02 -27.45
CA ILE A 649 -9.58 -43.72 -26.78
C ILE A 649 -10.12 -44.33 -25.49
N THR A 650 -9.74 -45.58 -25.24
CA THR A 650 -10.07 -46.30 -24.00
C THR A 650 -8.78 -46.80 -23.35
N LYS A 651 -8.59 -46.54 -22.05
CA LYS A 651 -7.43 -47.02 -21.30
C LYS A 651 -7.83 -47.51 -19.91
N LYS A 652 -7.17 -48.58 -19.47
CA LYS A 652 -7.25 -49.08 -18.10
C LYS A 652 -6.28 -48.26 -17.24
N TYR A 653 -6.76 -47.78 -16.10
CA TYR A 653 -5.95 -47.01 -15.15
C TYR A 653 -6.18 -47.52 -13.72
N THR A 654 -5.13 -47.54 -12.90
CA THR A 654 -5.22 -47.95 -11.50
C THR A 654 -4.94 -46.73 -10.64
N LEU A 655 -5.91 -46.36 -9.79
CA LEU A 655 -5.85 -45.20 -8.91
C LEU A 655 -5.32 -45.57 -7.52
#